data_AF-A0A4R8XL20-F1
#
_entry.id   AF-A0A4R8XL20-F1
#
_cell.length_a   1.000
_cell.length_b   1.000
_cell.length_c   1.000
_cell.angle_alpha   90.00
_cell.angle_beta   90.00
_cell.angle_gamma   90.00
#
_symmetry.space_group_name_H-M   'P 1'
#
loop_
_entity.id
_entity.type
_entity.pdbx_description
1 polymer ?
#
loop_
_entity_poly.entity_id
_entity_poly.type
_entity_poly.pdbx_seq_one_letter_code
_entity_poly.pdbx_strand_id
1 'polypeptide(L)'
;MFLLDGSVVTSASDLSAASVCEFAFLRRIDARLGRIDVVADPVDAMLQRTSRLGDQHEHRVLERYRLDQSVVEIVRPERMHRPALETAADDTRLAFSTGAEVIFQATLFDPDFGSPTADIAFLGFADFIVRQSDGSWLLQDTKLARHARVTALLQLAAYAEQLERIGVATARSVELLLGDGSVSVHRLADIRPVYRKRRQRLVQIIAERLADTVAVAWGDPRYTVCGRCASCETEVQEQRDPLLVAGLRLSQRARLAAGGIRTIDDLAASTGSTDGMAESTLTALRTQARLQLQAVAGTAPPVDLYNAGALMVLPEPNPGDIFFDFEGDPLYSEGGASEGGASEGAASEGDVTEGDVTEGSATAGTSTQWGLDYLFGLVDTDETFHAFWAHSWAEERVALTDFLAYLADRRARFPGMHVYHYAAYERTHLLSLAARHGVGEDQIDQLLRENVLVDLYPVVRKTMRVGSRSYSIKKLEPLYMGAELRGGEVTNAADSITEYAAARDLHEHGDRAEAQRMLDSIVDYNRYDCVSTLRLRDWLRALARGAGIRTAGTPLEADADTVEPSPVRDSLLALAAPVSHAPRSIDQTAAAFAAAAIDYHRREQKSFWWGHYFRLEYPIDEWQDTRDVLVVEHVAVERDWFREGKQRVDRRHLWLRGRLAPGSSIKPGDQTGPYLLYDYPGPFPNPDTSDGARTHRAVKVLEVSDDGGILVEETLLKDVARYDHRPSALAPAAPPRPMQQKPAIDEWAAAIVDAQPRWPSDPMIDILRRTPPRTRTGQLTAVGAAGTTIDAVIATLLDLDHSYLAIQGPPGTGKTYLGAHVMTALVQQHGWKIGVVAQSHAVVENLLCAVVSAGLDPDLVGKVAKTGADPADAAFTVLPKDGQLLFALDHAETGFVIGGTAWDFSNPARVPRHSLDLLVVDEAGQFSLASTIASSVGAQNLLLLGDPQQLPQVSQGTHPEPIDQSALGWVAAGHDVLPADRGYFLAESRRMHPAVTAPVSRLSYDGLLRANPVTSTRSLAGVAPGVHAVPVVHTGNAISSPEEAHVVVNLVQTTLGRLWTDPSADRLNDSLTEADVIVVTPYNAQLTLVRQSLDAAGYPGVRVGTVDKFQGQEAAVAIVTLAASSAEDVPRGLSFLIMKNRLNVAISRAKWAAYLVYSPALTQYLPVTPAGVTELSAFISLVEPDPAEKSDRAEKSDRAEKPGYAAN
;
A
#
# COMPACT_ATOMS: atom_id res chain seq x y z
N MET A 1 -9.35 13.74 -28.75
CA MET A 1 -10.12 14.98 -28.94
C MET A 1 -9.97 15.58 -30.34
N PHE A 2 -11.05 16.06 -30.94
CA PHE A 2 -11.06 16.90 -32.17
C PHE A 2 -12.28 17.85 -32.18
N LEU A 3 -12.38 18.74 -33.17
CA LEU A 3 -13.56 19.60 -33.39
C LEU A 3 -14.43 19.05 -34.52
N LEU A 4 -15.74 19.00 -34.31
CA LEU A 4 -16.73 18.51 -35.26
C LEU A 4 -17.90 19.50 -35.32
N ASP A 5 -18.08 20.17 -36.46
CA ASP A 5 -19.13 21.19 -36.67
C ASP A 5 -19.11 22.37 -35.67
N GLY A 6 -18.02 22.54 -34.91
CA GLY A 6 -17.88 23.48 -33.80
C GLY A 6 -17.91 22.82 -32.41
N SER A 7 -18.50 21.63 -32.29
CA SER A 7 -18.52 20.82 -31.07
C SER A 7 -17.15 20.23 -30.73
N VAL A 8 -16.86 20.06 -29.43
CA VAL A 8 -15.67 19.32 -28.97
C VAL A 8 -16.00 17.83 -28.87
N VAL A 9 -15.37 17.00 -29.70
CA VAL A 9 -15.46 15.54 -29.59
C VAL A 9 -14.35 15.03 -28.68
N THR A 10 -14.74 14.33 -27.61
CA THR A 10 -13.87 13.72 -26.60
C THR A 10 -13.85 12.19 -26.72
N SER A 11 -12.87 11.54 -26.10
CA SER A 11 -12.81 10.08 -25.90
C SER A 11 -12.43 9.72 -24.47
N ALA A 12 -12.45 8.43 -24.12
CA ALA A 12 -12.00 7.95 -22.81
C ALA A 12 -10.52 8.26 -22.52
N SER A 13 -9.67 8.31 -23.54
CA SER A 13 -8.26 8.73 -23.42
C SER A 13 -8.13 10.22 -23.06
N ASP A 14 -9.03 11.07 -23.56
CA ASP A 14 -9.02 12.51 -23.21
C ASP A 14 -9.35 12.72 -21.73
N LEU A 15 -10.29 11.94 -21.16
CA LEU A 15 -10.64 11.93 -19.74
C LEU A 15 -9.44 11.54 -18.86
N SER A 16 -8.63 10.58 -19.32
CA SER A 16 -7.39 10.18 -18.66
C SER A 16 -6.34 11.30 -18.72
N ALA A 17 -6.12 11.89 -19.90
CA ALA A 17 -5.12 12.94 -20.09
C ALA A 17 -5.47 14.25 -19.35
N ALA A 18 -6.75 14.62 -19.28
CA ALA A 18 -7.23 15.72 -18.45
C ALA A 18 -7.01 15.47 -16.95
N SER A 19 -7.11 14.21 -16.50
CA SER A 19 -6.86 13.84 -15.10
C SER A 19 -5.38 13.90 -14.70
N VAL A 20 -4.45 13.81 -15.66
CA VAL A 20 -3.01 13.98 -15.44
C VAL A 20 -2.61 15.46 -15.42
N CYS A 21 -3.14 16.27 -16.34
CA CYS A 21 -2.90 17.71 -16.36
C CYS A 21 -4.02 18.45 -17.09
N GLU A 22 -4.88 19.14 -16.34
CA GLU A 22 -5.98 19.92 -16.91
C GLU A 22 -5.43 21.06 -17.78
N PHE A 23 -4.39 21.77 -17.33
CA PHE A 23 -3.75 22.83 -18.12
C PHE A 23 -3.30 22.37 -19.52
N ALA A 24 -2.61 21.23 -19.63
CA ALA A 24 -2.14 20.69 -20.91
C ALA A 24 -3.28 20.12 -21.77
N PHE A 25 -4.35 19.62 -21.17
CA PHE A 25 -5.58 19.29 -21.89
C PHE A 25 -6.26 20.54 -22.46
N LEU A 26 -6.38 21.60 -21.67
CA LEU A 26 -6.98 22.87 -22.07
C LEU A 26 -6.14 23.62 -23.11
N ARG A 27 -4.80 23.60 -23.03
CA ARG A 27 -3.92 24.12 -24.10
C ARG A 27 -4.14 23.38 -25.43
N ARG A 28 -4.37 22.06 -25.39
CA ARG A 28 -4.74 21.28 -26.59
C ARG A 28 -6.15 21.58 -27.13
N ILE A 29 -7.04 22.22 -26.35
CA ILE A 29 -8.28 22.84 -26.85
C ILE A 29 -7.95 24.20 -27.49
N ASP A 30 -7.24 25.07 -26.77
CA ASP A 30 -6.92 26.43 -27.23
C ASP A 30 -6.16 26.42 -28.58
N ALA A 31 -5.26 25.46 -28.79
CA ALA A 31 -4.57 25.26 -30.07
C ALA A 31 -5.52 24.83 -31.21
N ARG A 32 -6.48 23.93 -30.93
CA ARG A 32 -7.54 23.54 -31.91
C ARG A 32 -8.49 24.69 -32.23
N LEU A 33 -8.66 25.64 -31.31
CA LEU A 33 -9.42 26.88 -31.48
C LEU A 33 -8.60 28.02 -32.11
N GLY A 34 -7.34 27.78 -32.48
CA GLY A 34 -6.46 28.78 -33.10
C GLY A 34 -6.06 29.94 -32.17
N ARG A 35 -6.10 29.74 -30.85
CA ARG A 35 -5.74 30.74 -29.84
C ARG A 35 -4.23 30.77 -29.53
N ILE A 36 -3.54 29.67 -29.83
CA ILE A 36 -2.09 29.44 -29.68
C ILE A 36 -1.62 28.46 -30.75
N ASP A 37 -0.30 28.36 -30.95
CA ASP A 37 0.30 27.28 -31.72
C ASP A 37 0.24 25.93 -30.97
N VAL A 38 0.35 24.83 -31.72
CA VAL A 38 0.41 23.48 -31.15
C VAL A 38 1.77 23.24 -30.51
N VAL A 39 1.80 23.04 -29.19
CA VAL A 39 2.96 22.44 -28.51
C VAL A 39 3.11 21.01 -29.03
N ALA A 40 4.24 20.71 -29.67
CA ALA A 40 4.58 19.35 -30.07
C ALA A 40 5.04 18.54 -28.85
N ASP A 41 4.48 17.35 -28.68
CA ASP A 41 5.07 16.33 -27.83
C ASP A 41 6.31 15.71 -28.56
N PRO A 42 7.35 15.22 -27.83
CA PRO A 42 8.64 14.78 -28.38
C PRO A 42 8.66 13.42 -29.13
N VAL A 43 9.80 12.69 -29.21
CA VAL A 43 10.07 11.66 -30.26
C VAL A 43 10.71 10.26 -29.92
N ASP A 44 10.66 9.70 -28.71
CA ASP A 44 10.95 8.27 -28.36
C ASP A 44 10.16 7.18 -29.15
N ALA A 45 10.86 6.13 -29.61
CA ALA A 45 10.31 5.00 -30.36
C ALA A 45 9.52 3.95 -29.53
N MET A 46 9.70 3.89 -28.21
CA MET A 46 9.09 2.88 -27.34
C MET A 46 7.56 2.97 -27.32
N LEU A 47 6.98 4.18 -27.36
CA LEU A 47 5.52 4.34 -27.46
C LEU A 47 4.96 3.73 -28.76
N GLN A 48 5.64 3.90 -29.89
CA GLN A 48 5.21 3.30 -31.16
C GLN A 48 5.38 1.78 -31.19
N ARG A 49 6.50 1.26 -30.66
CA ARG A 49 6.72 -0.18 -30.46
C ARG A 49 5.58 -0.77 -29.62
N THR A 50 5.19 -0.09 -28.55
CA THR A 50 4.08 -0.47 -27.67
C THR A 50 2.74 -0.47 -28.40
N SER A 51 2.45 0.53 -29.25
CA SER A 51 1.22 0.56 -30.06
C SER A 51 1.15 -0.62 -31.02
N ARG A 52 2.19 -0.84 -31.83
CA ARG A 52 2.26 -1.95 -32.81
C ARG A 52 2.07 -3.32 -32.15
N LEU A 53 2.72 -3.54 -31.02
CA LEU A 53 2.58 -4.79 -30.25
C LEU A 53 1.17 -4.91 -29.62
N GLY A 54 0.54 -3.79 -29.26
CA GLY A 54 -0.85 -3.70 -28.82
C GLY A 54 -1.84 -4.10 -29.92
N ASP A 55 -1.70 -3.53 -31.13
CA ASP A 55 -2.53 -3.88 -32.29
C ASP A 55 -2.40 -5.38 -32.65
N GLN A 56 -1.17 -5.92 -32.56
CA GLN A 56 -0.90 -7.37 -32.73
C GLN A 56 -1.46 -8.23 -31.58
N HIS A 57 -1.68 -7.68 -30.39
CA HIS A 57 -2.36 -8.38 -29.28
C HIS A 57 -3.87 -8.38 -29.49
N GLU A 58 -4.46 -7.25 -29.85
CA GLU A 58 -5.89 -7.13 -30.21
C GLU A 58 -6.24 -8.12 -31.34
N HIS A 59 -5.43 -8.18 -32.40
CA HIS A 59 -5.66 -9.08 -33.53
C HIS A 59 -5.54 -10.57 -33.16
N ARG A 60 -4.59 -10.96 -32.29
CA ARG A 60 -4.50 -12.34 -31.77
C ARG A 60 -5.72 -12.74 -30.94
N VAL A 61 -6.31 -11.79 -30.21
CA VAL A 61 -7.58 -12.00 -29.48
C VAL A 61 -8.76 -12.16 -30.45
N LEU A 62 -8.80 -11.36 -31.53
CA LEU A 62 -9.82 -11.45 -32.58
C LEU A 62 -9.82 -12.82 -33.28
N GLU A 63 -8.65 -13.31 -33.72
CA GLU A 63 -8.56 -14.61 -34.39
C GLU A 63 -8.99 -15.76 -33.48
N ARG A 64 -8.68 -15.68 -32.17
CA ARG A 64 -9.20 -16.63 -31.18
C ARG A 64 -10.73 -16.62 -31.11
N TYR A 65 -11.36 -15.44 -31.09
CA TYR A 65 -12.83 -15.35 -31.11
C TYR A 65 -13.45 -15.87 -32.42
N ARG A 66 -12.79 -15.68 -33.56
CA ARG A 66 -13.23 -16.19 -34.87
C ARG A 66 -13.20 -17.73 -35.00
N LEU A 67 -12.49 -18.44 -34.12
CA LEU A 67 -12.49 -19.92 -34.09
C LEU A 67 -13.73 -20.49 -33.40
N ASP A 68 -14.14 -19.90 -32.27
CA ASP A 68 -15.14 -20.48 -31.36
C ASP A 68 -16.51 -19.79 -31.39
N GLN A 69 -16.62 -18.55 -31.88
CA GLN A 69 -17.85 -17.73 -31.76
C GLN A 69 -18.19 -16.92 -33.03
N SER A 70 -19.45 -16.51 -33.14
CA SER A 70 -19.91 -15.60 -34.20
C SER A 70 -19.53 -14.14 -33.92
N VAL A 71 -18.56 -13.63 -34.69
CA VAL A 71 -18.04 -12.25 -34.60
C VAL A 71 -18.67 -11.34 -35.66
N VAL A 72 -19.14 -10.16 -35.26
CA VAL A 72 -19.48 -9.04 -36.14
C VAL A 72 -18.48 -7.91 -35.94
N GLU A 73 -17.85 -7.46 -37.03
CA GLU A 73 -16.83 -6.41 -37.03
C GLU A 73 -17.42 -5.10 -37.56
N ILE A 74 -17.30 -4.03 -36.77
CA ILE A 74 -17.76 -2.69 -37.14
C ILE A 74 -16.59 -1.92 -37.76
N VAL A 75 -16.76 -1.44 -39.00
CA VAL A 75 -15.72 -0.74 -39.74
C VAL A 75 -15.47 0.65 -39.15
N ARG A 76 -14.28 0.88 -38.57
CA ARG A 76 -13.85 2.21 -38.12
C ARG A 76 -13.87 3.20 -39.31
N PRO A 77 -14.53 4.37 -39.23
CA PRO A 77 -14.69 5.27 -40.37
C PRO A 77 -13.40 6.00 -40.73
N GLU A 78 -12.99 5.94 -42.01
CA GLU A 78 -11.80 6.61 -42.56
C GLU A 78 -11.77 8.14 -42.33
N ARG A 79 -12.94 8.76 -42.16
CA ARG A 79 -13.12 10.20 -42.02
C ARG A 79 -14.03 10.52 -40.85
N MET A 80 -13.49 11.27 -39.89
CA MET A 80 -14.17 11.65 -38.65
C MET A 80 -15.18 12.80 -38.87
N HIS A 81 -16.18 12.59 -39.73
CA HIS A 81 -17.29 13.52 -39.97
C HIS A 81 -18.63 12.92 -39.54
N ARG A 82 -19.54 13.79 -39.07
CA ARG A 82 -20.76 13.42 -38.35
C ARG A 82 -21.57 12.27 -39.00
N PRO A 83 -21.96 12.30 -40.29
CA PRO A 83 -22.71 11.19 -40.90
C PRO A 83 -22.02 9.82 -40.87
N ALA A 84 -20.68 9.76 -40.86
CA ALA A 84 -19.94 8.49 -40.82
C ALA A 84 -19.86 7.93 -39.39
N LEU A 85 -19.72 8.81 -38.38
CA LEU A 85 -19.79 8.44 -36.96
C LEU A 85 -21.20 7.95 -36.58
N GLU A 86 -22.23 8.63 -37.10
CA GLU A 86 -23.64 8.24 -36.92
C GLU A 86 -23.93 6.90 -37.59
N THR A 87 -23.47 6.68 -38.84
CA THR A 87 -23.60 5.39 -39.54
C THR A 87 -22.94 4.24 -38.77
N ALA A 88 -21.68 4.38 -38.37
CA ALA A 88 -20.96 3.32 -37.63
C ALA A 88 -21.58 3.03 -36.25
N ALA A 89 -22.20 4.02 -35.61
CA ALA A 89 -22.98 3.83 -34.39
C ALA A 89 -24.32 3.13 -34.64
N ASP A 90 -24.97 3.35 -35.79
CA ASP A 90 -26.18 2.61 -36.20
C ASP A 90 -25.87 1.16 -36.60
N ASP A 91 -24.75 0.89 -37.29
CA ASP A 91 -24.25 -0.46 -37.54
C ASP A 91 -23.96 -1.20 -36.21
N THR A 92 -23.40 -0.48 -35.23
CA THR A 92 -23.17 -0.99 -33.86
C THR A 92 -24.50 -1.31 -33.16
N ARG A 93 -25.52 -0.46 -33.27
CA ARG A 93 -26.88 -0.72 -32.75
C ARG A 93 -27.53 -1.94 -33.42
N LEU A 94 -27.34 -2.09 -34.73
CA LEU A 94 -27.84 -3.22 -35.50
C LEU A 94 -27.20 -4.55 -35.05
N ALA A 95 -25.88 -4.56 -34.81
CA ALA A 95 -25.14 -5.76 -34.40
C ALA A 95 -25.67 -6.43 -33.12
N PHE A 96 -26.15 -5.64 -32.14
CA PHE A 96 -26.81 -6.17 -30.93
C PHE A 96 -28.09 -6.97 -31.21
N SER A 97 -28.73 -6.74 -32.36
CA SER A 97 -29.99 -7.38 -32.77
C SER A 97 -29.83 -8.53 -33.77
N THR A 98 -28.70 -8.62 -34.49
CA THR A 98 -28.48 -9.59 -35.58
C THR A 98 -28.02 -10.98 -35.12
N GLY A 99 -28.06 -11.26 -33.81
CA GLY A 99 -27.75 -12.60 -33.27
C GLY A 99 -26.26 -12.91 -33.12
N ALA A 100 -25.38 -11.90 -33.20
CA ALA A 100 -23.96 -12.05 -32.92
C ALA A 100 -23.69 -12.46 -31.46
N GLU A 101 -22.61 -13.19 -31.24
CA GLU A 101 -22.09 -13.52 -29.91
C GLU A 101 -20.98 -12.55 -29.48
N VAL A 102 -20.19 -12.06 -30.44
CA VAL A 102 -19.11 -11.08 -30.22
C VAL A 102 -19.27 -9.92 -31.20
N ILE A 103 -19.18 -8.69 -30.71
CA ILE A 103 -19.07 -7.48 -31.55
C ILE A 103 -17.66 -6.92 -31.36
N PHE A 104 -16.94 -6.75 -32.48
CA PHE A 104 -15.58 -6.23 -32.53
C PHE A 104 -15.57 -4.78 -33.07
N GLN A 105 -14.78 -3.91 -32.44
CA GLN A 105 -14.63 -2.48 -32.79
C GLN A 105 -15.92 -1.65 -32.78
N ALA A 106 -16.84 -2.00 -31.88
CA ALA A 106 -18.12 -1.32 -31.70
C ALA A 106 -17.96 0.20 -31.51
N THR A 107 -18.60 0.99 -32.38
CA THR A 107 -18.48 2.46 -32.40
C THR A 107 -19.54 3.10 -31.53
N LEU A 108 -19.10 3.84 -30.51
CA LEU A 108 -19.93 4.49 -29.50
C LEU A 108 -19.85 6.01 -29.68
N PHE A 109 -20.74 6.55 -30.52
CA PHE A 109 -20.88 8.00 -30.74
C PHE A 109 -22.09 8.56 -29.99
N ASP A 110 -21.85 9.58 -29.17
CA ASP A 110 -22.81 10.27 -28.32
C ASP A 110 -22.66 11.79 -28.51
N PRO A 111 -23.59 12.47 -29.19
CA PRO A 111 -23.51 13.90 -29.43
C PRO A 111 -23.78 14.74 -28.17
N ASP A 112 -24.45 14.17 -27.15
CA ASP A 112 -24.97 14.86 -25.98
C ASP A 112 -24.27 14.35 -24.71
N PHE A 113 -22.95 14.54 -24.62
CA PHE A 113 -22.09 13.90 -23.60
C PHE A 113 -22.22 14.51 -22.18
N GLY A 114 -23.39 15.08 -21.83
CA GLY A 114 -23.74 15.48 -20.47
C GLY A 114 -23.70 16.99 -20.21
N SER A 115 -23.63 17.80 -21.26
CA SER A 115 -23.69 19.25 -21.20
C SER A 115 -24.95 19.78 -21.90
N PRO A 116 -25.90 20.41 -21.18
CA PRO A 116 -27.04 21.09 -21.80
C PRO A 116 -26.71 22.48 -22.37
N THR A 117 -25.46 22.95 -22.21
CA THR A 117 -25.08 24.38 -22.37
C THR A 117 -23.78 24.61 -23.15
N ALA A 118 -23.15 23.55 -23.65
CA ALA A 118 -21.93 23.60 -24.46
C ALA A 118 -21.83 22.32 -25.30
N ASP A 119 -21.50 22.46 -26.58
CA ASP A 119 -21.53 21.37 -27.56
C ASP A 119 -20.35 20.42 -27.36
N ILE A 120 -20.56 19.36 -26.56
CA ILE A 120 -19.55 18.38 -26.17
C ILE A 120 -20.07 16.98 -26.49
N ALA A 121 -19.38 16.31 -27.41
CA ALA A 121 -19.67 14.95 -27.85
C ALA A 121 -18.62 13.95 -27.33
N PHE A 122 -18.95 12.66 -27.39
CA PHE A 122 -18.06 11.55 -27.08
C PHE A 122 -17.99 10.57 -28.26
N LEU A 123 -16.79 10.06 -28.51
CA LEU A 123 -16.52 8.99 -29.47
C LEU A 123 -15.63 7.94 -28.79
N GLY A 124 -16.10 6.70 -28.81
CA GLY A 124 -15.36 5.51 -28.37
C GLY A 124 -15.39 4.41 -29.42
N PHE A 125 -14.37 3.54 -29.36
CA PHE A 125 -14.32 2.28 -30.09
C PHE A 125 -14.01 1.20 -29.05
N ALA A 126 -14.94 0.25 -28.86
CA ALA A 126 -14.78 -0.83 -27.89
C ALA A 126 -14.24 -2.07 -28.62
N ASP A 127 -13.08 -2.55 -28.18
CA ASP A 127 -12.38 -3.69 -28.78
C ASP A 127 -13.32 -4.89 -28.92
N PHE A 128 -13.87 -5.41 -27.82
CA PHE A 128 -14.77 -6.56 -27.81
C PHE A 128 -15.99 -6.36 -26.90
N ILE A 129 -17.17 -6.77 -27.36
CA ILE A 129 -18.40 -6.83 -26.57
C ILE A 129 -19.03 -8.23 -26.75
N VAL A 130 -19.09 -9.00 -25.67
CA VAL A 130 -19.41 -10.44 -25.70
C VAL A 130 -20.73 -10.76 -24.99
N ARG A 131 -21.64 -11.42 -25.70
CA ARG A 131 -22.95 -11.86 -25.22
C ARG A 131 -22.80 -12.93 -24.12
N GLN A 132 -23.43 -12.67 -22.98
CA GLN A 132 -23.49 -13.58 -21.84
C GLN A 132 -24.72 -14.50 -21.90
N SER A 133 -24.67 -15.61 -21.15
CA SER A 133 -25.75 -16.61 -21.11
C SER A 133 -27.05 -16.10 -20.45
N ASP A 134 -26.98 -15.02 -19.66
CA ASP A 134 -28.16 -14.33 -19.11
C ASP A 134 -28.75 -13.27 -20.06
N GLY A 135 -28.12 -13.08 -21.23
CA GLY A 135 -28.52 -12.09 -22.24
C GLY A 135 -27.91 -10.70 -22.04
N SER A 136 -27.09 -10.48 -21.00
CA SER A 136 -26.31 -9.25 -20.83
C SER A 136 -25.07 -9.23 -21.74
N TRP A 137 -24.42 -8.08 -21.85
CA TRP A 137 -23.23 -7.89 -22.67
C TRP A 137 -22.01 -7.48 -21.83
N LEU A 138 -20.98 -8.32 -21.86
CA LEU A 138 -19.69 -8.10 -21.23
C LEU A 138 -18.82 -7.23 -22.13
N LEU A 139 -18.26 -6.13 -21.61
CA LEU A 139 -17.26 -5.35 -22.33
C LEU A 139 -15.87 -5.86 -21.98
N GLN A 140 -15.03 -6.03 -22.99
CA GLN A 140 -13.63 -6.39 -22.84
C GLN A 140 -12.74 -5.44 -23.65
N ASP A 141 -11.58 -5.11 -23.10
CA ASP A 141 -10.62 -4.18 -23.68
C ASP A 141 -9.21 -4.82 -23.62
N THR A 142 -8.48 -4.81 -24.73
CA THR A 142 -7.21 -5.52 -24.91
C THR A 142 -6.04 -4.59 -24.64
N LYS A 143 -5.12 -4.97 -23.75
CA LYS A 143 -3.96 -4.13 -23.43
C LYS A 143 -2.71 -4.96 -23.22
N LEU A 144 -1.63 -4.58 -23.90
CA LEU A 144 -0.31 -5.21 -23.80
C LEU A 144 0.29 -5.15 -22.38
N ALA A 145 -0.24 -4.30 -21.50
CA ALA A 145 0.21 -4.19 -20.12
C ALA A 145 -0.03 -5.49 -19.32
N ARG A 146 0.90 -5.82 -18.42
CA ARG A 146 0.84 -6.98 -17.51
C ARG A 146 -0.16 -6.81 -16.36
N HIS A 147 -0.65 -5.60 -16.15
CA HIS A 147 -1.57 -5.24 -15.07
C HIS A 147 -2.62 -4.26 -15.59
N ALA A 148 -3.82 -4.31 -15.00
CA ALA A 148 -4.91 -3.39 -15.31
C ALA A 148 -4.49 -1.92 -15.08
N ARG A 149 -4.48 -1.11 -16.15
CA ARG A 149 -4.27 0.33 -16.05
C ARG A 149 -5.61 1.04 -15.77
N VAL A 150 -5.60 1.98 -14.83
CA VAL A 150 -6.80 2.75 -14.44
C VAL A 150 -7.46 3.44 -15.64
N THR A 151 -6.69 3.93 -16.60
CA THR A 151 -7.18 4.56 -17.83
C THR A 151 -8.10 3.62 -18.64
N ALA A 152 -7.77 2.34 -18.72
CA ALA A 152 -8.57 1.33 -19.41
C ALA A 152 -9.85 0.95 -18.63
N LEU A 153 -9.80 0.98 -17.28
CA LEU A 153 -10.99 0.81 -16.44
C LEU A 153 -11.98 1.97 -16.61
N LEU A 154 -11.49 3.21 -16.71
CA LEU A 154 -12.33 4.37 -17.02
C LEU A 154 -12.93 4.30 -18.43
N GLN A 155 -12.19 3.73 -19.39
CA GLN A 155 -12.67 3.46 -20.75
C GLN A 155 -13.82 2.42 -20.75
N LEU A 156 -13.64 1.27 -20.10
CA LEU A 156 -14.68 0.26 -19.94
C LEU A 156 -15.92 0.80 -19.20
N ALA A 157 -15.72 1.62 -18.16
CA ALA A 157 -16.82 2.29 -17.45
C ALA A 157 -17.57 3.30 -18.33
N ALA A 158 -16.85 4.04 -19.19
CA ALA A 158 -17.45 4.96 -20.15
C ALA A 158 -18.28 4.22 -21.20
N TYR A 159 -17.71 3.16 -21.80
CA TYR A 159 -18.37 2.36 -22.81
C TYR A 159 -19.62 1.66 -22.23
N ALA A 160 -19.56 1.18 -20.99
CA ALA A 160 -20.72 0.59 -20.30
C ALA A 160 -21.88 1.60 -20.13
N GLU A 161 -21.62 2.85 -19.71
CA GLU A 161 -22.68 3.86 -19.63
C GLU A 161 -23.24 4.26 -21.01
N GLN A 162 -22.45 4.16 -22.08
CA GLN A 162 -22.94 4.41 -23.44
C GLN A 162 -23.81 3.27 -23.98
N LEU A 163 -23.49 2.02 -23.64
CA LEU A 163 -24.38 0.87 -23.93
C LEU A 163 -25.71 0.98 -23.17
N GLU A 164 -25.67 1.32 -21.88
CA GLU A 164 -26.88 1.59 -21.09
C GLU A 164 -27.71 2.74 -21.67
N ARG A 165 -27.06 3.81 -22.15
CA ARG A 165 -27.72 4.96 -22.83
C ARG A 165 -28.48 4.56 -24.10
N ILE A 166 -28.00 3.59 -24.87
CA ILE A 166 -28.69 3.07 -26.07
C ILE A 166 -29.63 1.89 -25.76
N GLY A 167 -29.87 1.56 -24.48
CA GLY A 167 -30.79 0.52 -24.03
C GLY A 167 -30.22 -0.90 -24.04
N VAL A 168 -28.90 -1.06 -24.17
CA VAL A 168 -28.22 -2.37 -24.11
C VAL A 168 -27.85 -2.68 -22.65
N ALA A 169 -28.32 -3.82 -22.15
CA ALA A 169 -28.01 -4.28 -20.79
C ALA A 169 -26.59 -4.85 -20.72
N THR A 170 -25.72 -4.21 -19.93
CA THR A 170 -24.34 -4.69 -19.71
C THR A 170 -24.29 -5.76 -18.62
N ALA A 171 -23.24 -6.59 -18.65
CA ALA A 171 -22.88 -7.44 -17.53
C ALA A 171 -22.55 -6.59 -16.27
N ARG A 172 -22.45 -7.23 -15.10
CA ARG A 172 -22.06 -6.54 -13.84
C ARG A 172 -20.56 -6.28 -13.73
N SER A 173 -19.77 -6.96 -14.55
CA SER A 173 -18.32 -6.86 -14.63
C SER A 173 -17.88 -6.43 -16.04
N VAL A 174 -16.62 -6.01 -16.12
CA VAL A 174 -15.87 -5.76 -17.35
C VAL A 174 -14.49 -6.39 -17.21
N GLU A 175 -13.84 -6.67 -18.33
CA GLU A 175 -12.56 -7.39 -18.36
C GLU A 175 -11.48 -6.65 -19.13
N LEU A 176 -10.25 -6.77 -18.65
CA LEU A 176 -9.05 -6.40 -19.41
C LEU A 176 -8.31 -7.67 -19.81
N LEU A 177 -8.08 -7.82 -21.12
CA LEU A 177 -7.37 -8.94 -21.71
C LEU A 177 -5.89 -8.55 -21.85
N LEU A 178 -5.06 -9.06 -20.95
CA LEU A 178 -3.72 -8.55 -20.68
C LEU A 178 -2.63 -9.23 -21.54
N GLY A 179 -1.50 -8.55 -21.73
CA GLY A 179 -0.40 -8.98 -22.59
C GLY A 179 0.30 -10.27 -22.13
N ASP A 180 0.17 -10.63 -20.85
CA ASP A 180 0.64 -11.91 -20.30
C ASP A 180 -0.31 -13.09 -20.58
N GLY A 181 -1.49 -12.84 -21.15
CA GLY A 181 -2.53 -13.82 -21.40
C GLY A 181 -3.55 -13.97 -20.25
N SER A 182 -3.40 -13.20 -19.17
CA SER A 182 -4.36 -13.17 -18.06
C SER A 182 -5.59 -12.30 -18.36
N VAL A 183 -6.64 -12.45 -17.53
CA VAL A 183 -7.88 -11.67 -17.62
C VAL A 183 -8.14 -10.97 -16.30
N SER A 184 -8.08 -9.64 -16.29
CA SER A 184 -8.33 -8.84 -15.10
C SER A 184 -9.80 -8.43 -15.04
N VAL A 185 -10.55 -9.05 -14.12
CA VAL A 185 -12.01 -8.88 -13.98
C VAL A 185 -12.33 -7.79 -12.94
N HIS A 186 -13.17 -6.82 -13.30
CA HIS A 186 -13.55 -5.71 -12.40
C HIS A 186 -15.07 -5.51 -12.37
N ARG A 187 -15.67 -5.25 -11.19
CA ARG A 187 -17.11 -4.95 -11.08
C ARG A 187 -17.36 -3.51 -11.50
N LEU A 188 -18.40 -3.25 -12.30
CA LEU A 188 -18.72 -1.87 -12.75
C LEU A 188 -19.04 -0.91 -11.60
N ALA A 189 -19.59 -1.42 -10.50
CA ALA A 189 -19.83 -0.65 -9.27
C ALA A 189 -18.53 -0.12 -8.64
N ASP A 190 -17.41 -0.83 -8.79
CA ASP A 190 -16.13 -0.46 -8.17
C ASP A 190 -15.37 0.60 -9.00
N ILE A 191 -15.84 0.94 -10.21
CA ILE A 191 -15.15 1.89 -11.13
C ILE A 191 -16.04 3.04 -11.64
N ARG A 192 -17.36 2.83 -11.77
CA ARG A 192 -18.29 3.80 -12.37
C ARG A 192 -18.42 5.12 -11.59
N PRO A 193 -18.49 5.16 -10.24
CA PRO A 193 -18.48 6.42 -9.47
C PRO A 193 -17.25 7.30 -9.73
N VAL A 194 -16.05 6.71 -9.86
CA VAL A 194 -14.82 7.45 -10.20
C VAL A 194 -14.91 8.00 -11.62
N TYR A 195 -15.30 7.17 -12.60
CA TYR A 195 -15.54 7.62 -13.97
C TYR A 195 -16.54 8.78 -14.05
N ARG A 196 -17.69 8.69 -13.36
CA ARG A 196 -18.68 9.78 -13.28
C ARG A 196 -18.08 11.09 -12.77
N LYS A 197 -17.22 11.03 -11.73
CA LYS A 197 -16.51 12.22 -11.23
C LYS A 197 -15.51 12.79 -12.23
N ARG A 198 -14.72 11.93 -12.89
CA ARG A 198 -13.78 12.37 -13.94
C ARG A 198 -14.52 13.01 -15.11
N ARG A 199 -15.63 12.40 -15.56
CA ARG A 199 -16.50 12.93 -16.62
C ARG A 199 -17.13 14.27 -16.24
N GLN A 200 -17.68 14.39 -15.02
CA GLN A 200 -18.26 15.65 -14.53
C GLN A 200 -17.24 16.79 -14.60
N ARG A 201 -16.00 16.52 -14.14
CA ARG A 201 -14.91 17.50 -14.18
C ARG A 201 -14.43 17.82 -15.61
N LEU A 202 -14.30 16.80 -16.47
CA LEU A 202 -13.95 16.98 -17.88
C LEU A 202 -14.95 17.89 -18.61
N VAL A 203 -16.25 17.61 -18.47
CA VAL A 203 -17.33 18.41 -19.07
C VAL A 203 -17.31 19.84 -18.54
N GLN A 204 -17.07 20.03 -17.23
CA GLN A 204 -16.92 21.35 -16.63
C GLN A 204 -15.76 22.15 -17.26
N ILE A 205 -14.53 21.62 -17.27
CA ILE A 205 -13.37 22.38 -17.75
C ILE A 205 -13.44 22.68 -19.26
N ILE A 206 -14.07 21.81 -20.05
CA ILE A 206 -14.33 22.07 -21.47
C ILE A 206 -15.35 23.22 -21.61
N ALA A 207 -16.45 23.21 -20.85
CA ALA A 207 -17.44 24.28 -20.90
C ALA A 207 -16.87 25.64 -20.44
N GLU A 208 -16.02 25.65 -19.41
CA GLU A 208 -15.31 26.86 -18.95
C GLU A 208 -14.32 27.39 -20.01
N ARG A 209 -13.57 26.52 -20.70
CA ARG A 209 -12.67 26.90 -21.82
C ARG A 209 -13.43 27.31 -23.09
N LEU A 210 -14.63 26.73 -23.27
CA LEU A 210 -15.75 27.13 -24.12
C LEU A 210 -16.08 28.63 -24.03
N ALA A 211 -16.38 29.03 -22.80
CA ALA A 211 -16.87 30.37 -22.48
C ALA A 211 -15.77 31.45 -22.44
N ASP A 212 -14.56 31.09 -22.00
CA ASP A 212 -13.39 31.99 -22.06
C ASP A 212 -13.01 32.30 -23.52
N THR A 213 -12.57 33.53 -23.80
CA THR A 213 -12.14 33.96 -25.16
C THR A 213 -10.63 33.94 -25.39
N VAL A 214 -9.82 33.91 -24.33
CA VAL A 214 -8.35 33.87 -24.36
C VAL A 214 -7.81 32.46 -24.09
N ALA A 215 -6.53 32.22 -24.37
CA ALA A 215 -5.87 30.97 -24.00
C ALA A 215 -5.74 30.83 -22.46
N VAL A 216 -5.70 29.59 -21.95
CA VAL A 216 -5.52 29.31 -20.51
C VAL A 216 -4.15 29.79 -20.02
N ALA A 217 -4.15 30.57 -18.93
CA ALA A 217 -2.94 31.15 -18.35
C ALA A 217 -2.15 30.13 -17.50
N TRP A 218 -0.82 30.24 -17.48
CA TRP A 218 0.00 29.46 -16.55
C TRP A 218 -0.35 29.81 -15.11
N GLY A 219 -0.62 28.77 -14.30
CA GLY A 219 -1.01 28.96 -12.89
C GLY A 219 -2.42 29.51 -12.67
N ASP A 220 -3.33 29.43 -13.64
CA ASP A 220 -4.77 29.67 -13.41
C ASP A 220 -5.27 28.73 -12.29
N PRO A 221 -5.74 29.25 -11.14
CA PRO A 221 -6.09 28.44 -9.99
C PRO A 221 -7.36 27.59 -10.18
N ARG A 222 -8.04 27.72 -11.32
CA ARG A 222 -9.14 26.82 -11.72
C ARG A 222 -8.66 25.43 -12.12
N TYR A 223 -7.40 25.24 -12.52
CA TYR A 223 -6.95 24.04 -13.23
C TYR A 223 -5.64 23.43 -12.70
N THR A 224 -5.53 22.11 -12.73
CA THR A 224 -4.31 21.40 -12.29
C THR A 224 -3.15 21.48 -13.30
N VAL A 225 -1.92 21.50 -12.78
CA VAL A 225 -0.66 21.45 -13.54
C VAL A 225 0.22 20.31 -13.02
N CYS A 226 0.72 19.43 -13.89
CA CYS A 226 1.63 18.35 -13.48
C CYS A 226 3.10 18.79 -13.38
N GLY A 227 3.43 19.98 -13.90
CA GLY A 227 4.77 20.57 -13.88
C GLY A 227 5.82 19.89 -14.76
N ARG A 228 5.46 18.82 -15.50
CA ARG A 228 6.43 17.92 -16.18
C ARG A 228 6.12 17.57 -17.64
N CYS A 229 4.87 17.57 -18.09
CA CYS A 229 4.58 17.34 -19.52
C CYS A 229 5.07 18.53 -20.38
N ALA A 230 5.26 18.34 -21.69
CA ALA A 230 5.80 19.35 -22.60
C ALA A 230 5.14 20.74 -22.44
N SER A 231 3.81 20.80 -22.40
CA SER A 231 3.05 22.04 -22.19
C SER A 231 3.33 22.74 -20.84
N CYS A 232 3.63 21.96 -19.78
CA CYS A 232 4.05 22.52 -18.49
C CYS A 232 5.52 22.91 -18.49
N GLU A 233 6.41 22.13 -19.10
CA GLU A 233 7.84 22.44 -19.10
C GLU A 233 8.14 23.73 -19.88
N THR A 234 7.49 23.96 -21.02
CA THR A 234 7.60 25.23 -21.76
C THR A 234 7.32 26.43 -20.85
N GLU A 235 6.18 26.44 -20.15
CA GLU A 235 5.79 27.53 -19.25
C GLU A 235 6.68 27.61 -17.99
N VAL A 236 7.12 26.48 -17.43
CA VAL A 236 8.07 26.46 -16.30
C VAL A 236 9.40 27.14 -16.67
N GLN A 237 9.86 26.96 -17.91
CA GLN A 237 11.07 27.59 -18.44
C GLN A 237 10.84 29.08 -18.78
N GLU A 238 9.77 29.40 -19.51
CA GLU A 238 9.43 30.77 -19.94
C GLU A 238 9.10 31.70 -18.78
N GLN A 239 8.25 31.26 -17.85
CA GLN A 239 7.83 32.03 -16.67
C GLN A 239 8.87 31.98 -15.54
N ARG A 240 9.97 31.23 -15.73
CA ARG A 240 11.05 31.01 -14.74
C ARG A 240 10.53 30.51 -13.38
N ASP A 241 9.55 29.60 -13.43
CA ASP A 241 8.77 29.12 -12.28
C ASP A 241 9.66 28.45 -11.20
N PRO A 242 9.29 28.46 -9.90
CA PRO A 242 10.03 27.74 -8.86
C PRO A 242 10.23 26.24 -9.15
N LEU A 243 9.39 25.60 -9.98
CA LEU A 243 9.62 24.24 -10.50
C LEU A 243 10.90 24.08 -11.36
N LEU A 244 11.62 25.18 -11.66
CA LEU A 244 12.99 25.09 -12.14
C LEU A 244 13.93 24.47 -11.09
N VAL A 245 13.69 24.67 -9.79
CA VAL A 245 14.58 24.26 -8.69
C VAL A 245 14.52 22.75 -8.45
N ALA A 246 15.68 22.09 -8.46
CA ALA A 246 15.79 20.64 -8.27
C ALA A 246 15.20 20.21 -6.92
N GLY A 247 14.31 19.20 -6.96
CA GLY A 247 13.64 18.65 -5.77
C GLY A 247 12.44 19.44 -5.25
N LEU A 248 12.08 20.58 -5.86
CA LEU A 248 10.93 21.38 -5.46
C LEU A 248 9.61 20.72 -5.90
N ARG A 249 8.68 20.51 -4.95
CA ARG A 249 7.38 19.84 -5.18
C ARG A 249 6.25 20.83 -5.50
N LEU A 250 5.20 20.38 -6.20
CA LEU A 250 4.02 21.21 -6.53
C LEU A 250 3.36 21.86 -5.29
N SER A 251 3.24 21.13 -4.18
CA SER A 251 2.74 21.67 -2.91
C SER A 251 3.67 22.71 -2.28
N GLN A 252 4.99 22.62 -2.50
CA GLN A 252 5.95 23.66 -2.08
C GLN A 252 5.84 24.89 -2.98
N ARG A 253 5.70 24.72 -4.30
CA ARG A 253 5.41 25.80 -5.26
C ARG A 253 4.16 26.59 -4.85
N ALA A 254 3.09 25.90 -4.45
CA ALA A 254 1.85 26.54 -3.98
C ALA A 254 2.08 27.40 -2.72
N ARG A 255 2.80 26.88 -1.71
CA ARG A 255 3.14 27.63 -0.48
C ARG A 255 4.05 28.84 -0.76
N LEU A 256 5.01 28.70 -1.66
CA LEU A 256 5.87 29.81 -2.11
C LEU A 256 5.05 30.89 -2.85
N ALA A 257 4.17 30.50 -3.77
CA ALA A 257 3.31 31.43 -4.51
C ALA A 257 2.33 32.19 -3.60
N ALA A 258 1.80 31.54 -2.55
CA ALA A 258 1.03 32.18 -1.49
C ALA A 258 1.86 33.16 -0.66
N GLY A 259 3.14 32.84 -0.41
CA GLY A 259 4.14 33.74 0.15
C GLY A 259 4.68 34.82 -0.82
N GLY A 260 4.12 34.92 -2.04
CA GLY A 260 4.52 35.91 -3.06
C GLY A 260 5.76 35.56 -3.88
N ILE A 261 6.41 34.43 -3.63
CA ILE A 261 7.58 33.94 -4.37
C ILE A 261 7.10 33.21 -5.63
N ARG A 262 7.32 33.79 -6.81
CA ARG A 262 6.72 33.32 -8.09
C ARG A 262 7.71 32.89 -9.16
N THR A 263 9.00 33.09 -8.94
CA THR A 263 10.08 32.68 -9.84
C THR A 263 11.24 32.04 -9.06
N ILE A 264 12.15 31.36 -9.78
CA ILE A 264 13.43 30.91 -9.24
C ILE A 264 14.28 32.09 -8.73
N ASP A 265 14.19 33.25 -9.37
CA ASP A 265 14.90 34.47 -8.99
C ASP A 265 14.35 35.06 -7.68
N ASP A 266 13.02 35.14 -7.53
CA ASP A 266 12.37 35.51 -6.26
C ASP A 266 12.81 34.57 -5.14
N LEU A 267 12.82 33.26 -5.39
CA LEU A 267 13.20 32.25 -4.42
C LEU A 267 14.67 32.42 -4.00
N ALA A 268 15.58 32.58 -4.97
CA ALA A 268 16.99 32.85 -4.71
C ALA A 268 17.24 34.17 -3.95
N ALA A 269 16.45 35.22 -4.20
CA ALA A 269 16.54 36.52 -3.52
C ALA A 269 15.83 36.56 -2.15
N SER A 270 14.87 35.66 -1.91
CA SER A 270 14.00 35.72 -0.73
C SER A 270 14.72 35.59 0.62
N THR A 271 14.14 36.23 1.63
CA THR A 271 14.55 36.18 3.05
C THR A 271 13.31 35.99 3.95
N GLY A 272 13.50 35.67 5.22
CA GLY A 272 12.40 35.35 6.16
C GLY A 272 11.80 33.95 5.97
N SER A 273 10.77 33.62 6.72
CA SER A 273 10.06 32.33 6.68
C SER A 273 8.97 32.27 5.61
N THR A 274 8.45 31.07 5.34
CA THR A 274 7.25 30.83 4.53
C THR A 274 6.32 29.92 5.32
N ASP A 275 5.04 30.25 5.40
CA ASP A 275 4.10 29.49 6.22
C ASP A 275 3.93 28.06 5.71
N GLY A 276 3.77 27.12 6.64
CA GLY A 276 3.76 25.68 6.34
C GLY A 276 5.07 25.13 5.72
N MET A 277 6.21 25.82 5.82
CA MET A 277 7.51 25.33 5.32
C MET A 277 8.62 25.47 6.38
N ALA A 278 9.38 24.38 6.61
CA ALA A 278 10.52 24.39 7.52
C ALA A 278 11.65 25.29 7.00
N GLU A 279 12.29 26.04 7.90
CA GLU A 279 13.36 26.99 7.55
C GLU A 279 14.59 26.31 6.93
N SER A 280 14.90 25.08 7.35
CA SER A 280 15.93 24.24 6.74
C SER A 280 15.62 23.90 5.27
N THR A 281 14.40 23.45 4.98
CA THR A 281 13.93 23.17 3.61
C THR A 281 13.94 24.42 2.75
N LEU A 282 13.41 25.54 3.26
CA LEU A 282 13.41 26.83 2.55
C LEU A 282 14.83 27.34 2.27
N THR A 283 15.76 27.15 3.21
CA THR A 283 17.18 27.50 3.04
C THR A 283 17.90 26.61 2.02
N ALA A 284 17.58 25.30 2.00
CA ALA A 284 18.09 24.39 0.99
C ALA A 284 17.59 24.77 -0.42
N LEU A 285 16.30 25.04 -0.58
CA LEU A 285 15.70 25.49 -1.84
C LEU A 285 16.27 26.84 -2.32
N ARG A 286 16.47 27.81 -1.41
CA ARG A 286 17.16 29.08 -1.69
C ARG A 286 18.58 28.88 -2.22
N THR A 287 19.32 27.95 -1.64
CA THR A 287 20.71 27.65 -2.02
C THR A 287 20.76 26.92 -3.36
N GLN A 288 19.90 25.93 -3.56
CA GLN A 288 19.73 25.21 -4.83
C GLN A 288 19.35 26.16 -5.98
N ALA A 289 18.43 27.09 -5.75
CA ALA A 289 18.06 28.13 -6.71
C ALA A 289 19.25 29.02 -7.12
N ARG A 290 20.06 29.47 -6.15
CA ARG A 290 21.25 30.31 -6.41
C ARG A 290 22.30 29.58 -7.24
N LEU A 291 22.56 28.30 -6.95
CA LEU A 291 23.53 27.50 -7.71
C LEU A 291 23.06 27.28 -9.15
N GLN A 292 21.78 27.00 -9.35
CA GLN A 292 21.21 26.86 -10.69
C GLN A 292 21.25 28.16 -11.51
N LEU A 293 21.06 29.31 -10.87
CA LEU A 293 21.21 30.62 -11.51
C LEU A 293 22.67 31.01 -11.81
N GLN A 294 23.64 30.33 -11.19
CA GLN A 294 25.08 30.49 -11.44
C GLN A 294 25.62 29.51 -12.49
N ALA A 295 24.85 28.50 -12.90
CA ALA A 295 25.27 27.50 -13.87
C ALA A 295 25.31 28.07 -15.30
N VAL A 296 26.42 27.85 -16.01
CA VAL A 296 26.59 28.27 -17.41
C VAL A 296 26.59 27.03 -18.31
N ALA A 297 25.73 27.02 -19.33
CA ALA A 297 25.61 25.92 -20.27
C ALA A 297 26.97 25.62 -20.96
N GLY A 298 27.31 24.33 -21.10
CA GLY A 298 28.60 23.90 -21.63
C GLY A 298 29.78 24.00 -20.65
N THR A 299 29.53 24.27 -19.36
CA THR A 299 30.55 24.27 -18.30
C THR A 299 30.16 23.36 -17.14
N ALA A 300 31.13 23.00 -16.30
CA ALA A 300 30.90 22.27 -15.06
C ALA A 300 29.94 23.07 -14.14
N PRO A 301 28.81 22.50 -13.68
CA PRO A 301 27.88 23.24 -12.83
C PRO A 301 28.50 23.57 -11.46
N PRO A 302 28.13 24.69 -10.81
CA PRO A 302 28.63 25.05 -9.50
C PRO A 302 28.17 24.06 -8.43
N VAL A 303 29.05 23.79 -7.45
CA VAL A 303 28.84 22.80 -6.38
C VAL A 303 29.02 23.45 -5.01
N ASP A 304 28.05 23.23 -4.12
CA ASP A 304 28.05 23.63 -2.71
C ASP A 304 28.22 22.36 -1.85
N LEU A 305 29.44 22.10 -1.35
CA LEU A 305 29.77 20.96 -0.50
C LEU A 305 29.34 21.21 0.96
N TYR A 306 28.03 21.36 1.17
CA TYR A 306 27.46 21.78 2.46
C TYR A 306 27.66 20.80 3.61
N ASN A 307 27.91 19.53 3.30
CA ASN A 307 28.15 18.46 4.29
C ASN A 307 29.27 17.54 3.80
N ALA A 308 30.48 18.08 3.74
CA ALA A 308 31.68 17.31 3.39
C ALA A 308 31.86 16.07 4.29
N GLY A 309 31.43 16.12 5.57
CA GLY A 309 31.54 15.04 6.55
C GLY A 309 30.96 13.70 6.08
N ALA A 310 29.83 13.72 5.35
CA ALA A 310 29.22 12.51 4.83
C ALA A 310 30.06 11.79 3.74
N LEU A 311 31.18 12.35 3.28
CA LEU A 311 32.13 11.64 2.41
C LEU A 311 32.99 10.60 3.15
N MET A 312 32.97 10.55 4.49
CA MET A 312 33.71 9.51 5.25
C MET A 312 33.19 8.09 5.02
N VAL A 313 31.91 7.96 4.63
CA VAL A 313 31.26 6.67 4.35
C VAL A 313 31.78 5.97 3.09
N LEU A 314 32.54 6.67 2.24
CA LEU A 314 33.13 6.09 1.03
C LEU A 314 34.31 5.17 1.40
N PRO A 315 34.27 3.88 1.05
CA PRO A 315 35.35 2.95 1.40
C PRO A 315 36.73 3.33 0.84
N GLU A 316 37.78 2.85 1.51
CA GLU A 316 39.13 2.79 0.95
C GLU A 316 39.17 1.90 -0.31
N PRO A 317 39.97 2.23 -1.33
CA PRO A 317 39.81 1.64 -2.65
C PRO A 317 40.52 0.29 -2.71
N ASN A 318 39.83 -0.73 -3.20
CA ASN A 318 40.40 -2.06 -3.36
C ASN A 318 40.75 -2.32 -4.84
N PRO A 319 41.89 -2.96 -5.17
CA PRO A 319 42.11 -3.52 -6.50
C PRO A 319 41.03 -4.54 -6.93
N GLY A 320 40.30 -5.10 -5.97
CA GLY A 320 39.12 -5.91 -6.24
C GLY A 320 37.85 -5.15 -6.60
N ASP A 321 37.77 -3.83 -6.41
CA ASP A 321 36.55 -3.04 -6.64
C ASP A 321 36.07 -3.15 -8.09
N ILE A 322 34.73 -3.09 -8.27
CA ILE A 322 34.09 -3.03 -9.57
C ILE A 322 32.95 -2.00 -9.60
N PHE A 323 32.54 -1.61 -10.80
CA PHE A 323 31.53 -0.60 -11.10
C PHE A 323 30.56 -1.23 -12.09
N PHE A 324 29.27 -1.25 -11.76
CA PHE A 324 28.30 -2.19 -12.33
C PHE A 324 27.00 -1.50 -12.75
N ASP A 325 26.41 -1.95 -13.86
CA ASP A 325 25.15 -1.44 -14.42
C ASP A 325 24.39 -2.53 -15.23
N PHE A 326 23.11 -2.30 -15.53
CA PHE A 326 22.22 -3.21 -16.26
C PHE A 326 21.61 -2.58 -17.51
N GLU A 327 21.48 -3.36 -18.59
CA GLU A 327 20.55 -3.06 -19.69
C GLU A 327 19.47 -4.15 -19.78
N GLY A 328 18.21 -3.74 -19.99
CA GLY A 328 17.09 -4.67 -20.10
C GLY A 328 15.88 -4.12 -20.88
N ASP A 329 15.16 -5.01 -21.56
CA ASP A 329 13.93 -4.70 -22.29
C ASP A 329 12.70 -5.16 -21.47
N PRO A 330 11.94 -4.24 -20.86
CA PRO A 330 10.75 -4.59 -20.07
C PRO A 330 9.57 -5.09 -20.94
N LEU A 331 9.68 -4.99 -22.27
CA LEU A 331 8.69 -5.46 -23.25
C LEU A 331 9.10 -6.78 -23.95
N TYR A 332 10.18 -7.43 -23.54
CA TYR A 332 10.56 -8.75 -24.06
C TYR A 332 9.60 -9.85 -23.57
N SER A 333 9.25 -10.79 -24.43
CA SER A 333 8.52 -12.03 -24.07
C SER A 333 8.87 -13.19 -25.01
N GLU A 334 9.17 -14.37 -24.48
CA GLU A 334 9.41 -15.56 -25.31
C GLU A 334 8.14 -16.01 -26.05
N GLY A 335 8.29 -16.44 -27.30
CA GLY A 335 7.19 -16.92 -28.16
C GLY A 335 6.58 -15.89 -29.13
N GLY A 336 7.14 -14.67 -29.22
CA GLY A 336 6.62 -13.61 -30.10
C GLY A 336 7.02 -13.69 -31.58
N ALA A 337 8.03 -14.47 -31.96
CA ALA A 337 8.67 -14.41 -33.27
C ALA A 337 8.31 -15.59 -34.20
N SER A 338 7.36 -15.39 -35.12
CA SER A 338 7.54 -15.60 -36.58
C SER A 338 6.21 -15.69 -37.37
N GLU A 339 5.71 -14.57 -37.91
CA GLU A 339 5.09 -14.49 -39.26
C GLU A 339 4.69 -13.04 -39.61
N GLY A 340 5.00 -12.58 -40.84
CA GLY A 340 4.62 -11.27 -41.36
C GLY A 340 5.74 -10.21 -41.34
N GLY A 341 6.18 -9.75 -42.52
CA GLY A 341 7.32 -8.82 -42.67
C GLY A 341 6.98 -7.47 -43.31
N ALA A 342 7.79 -6.47 -42.94
CA ALA A 342 8.09 -5.21 -43.65
C ALA A 342 6.96 -4.25 -44.09
N SER A 343 6.85 -3.12 -43.40
CA SER A 343 7.01 -1.77 -44.02
C SER A 343 7.29 -0.68 -42.95
N GLU A 344 7.92 0.42 -43.36
CA GLU A 344 8.54 1.46 -42.50
C GLU A 344 7.56 2.60 -42.15
N GLY A 345 7.75 3.37 -41.05
CA GLY A 345 6.76 4.40 -40.67
C GLY A 345 6.93 5.41 -39.51
N ALA A 346 8.12 5.63 -38.92
CA ALA A 346 8.53 6.80 -38.08
C ALA A 346 7.59 7.46 -36.99
N ALA A 347 8.11 7.57 -35.75
CA ALA A 347 7.92 8.60 -34.68
C ALA A 347 6.52 9.15 -34.20
N SER A 348 6.17 9.46 -32.92
CA SER A 348 6.51 9.07 -31.49
C SER A 348 5.72 10.01 -30.50
N GLU A 349 5.79 10.16 -29.15
CA GLU A 349 6.53 9.72 -27.90
C GLU A 349 5.56 9.78 -26.67
N GLY A 350 5.91 9.24 -25.47
CA GLY A 350 5.51 9.89 -24.21
C GLY A 350 5.80 9.18 -22.87
N ASP A 351 6.93 9.49 -22.21
CA ASP A 351 7.35 9.27 -20.78
C ASP A 351 6.48 8.39 -19.85
N VAL A 352 7.12 7.43 -19.14
CA VAL A 352 6.48 6.53 -18.16
C VAL A 352 7.30 6.43 -16.87
N THR A 353 6.71 6.85 -15.74
CA THR A 353 7.33 6.72 -14.42
C THR A 353 7.01 5.38 -13.73
N GLU A 354 7.96 4.92 -12.93
CA GLU A 354 7.82 3.91 -11.86
C GLU A 354 6.62 4.24 -10.93
N GLY A 355 6.00 3.30 -10.20
CA GLY A 355 6.24 1.85 -10.10
C GLY A 355 5.70 1.37 -8.74
N ASP A 356 4.77 0.42 -8.73
CA ASP A 356 4.09 -0.05 -7.50
C ASP A 356 3.62 -1.51 -7.66
N VAL A 357 3.57 -2.28 -6.56
CA VAL A 357 3.46 -3.75 -6.56
C VAL A 357 2.33 -4.21 -5.63
N THR A 358 1.18 -4.58 -6.20
CA THR A 358 0.06 -5.19 -5.44
C THR A 358 -0.65 -6.30 -6.20
N GLU A 359 -0.76 -7.44 -5.52
CA GLU A 359 -1.70 -8.56 -5.63
C GLU A 359 -2.82 -8.50 -6.71
N GLY A 360 -2.92 -9.58 -7.51
CA GLY A 360 -4.01 -9.83 -8.46
C GLY A 360 -4.65 -11.20 -8.25
N SER A 361 -5.97 -11.31 -8.46
CA SER A 361 -6.73 -12.56 -8.26
C SER A 361 -6.46 -13.56 -9.40
N ALA A 362 -6.19 -14.83 -9.04
CA ALA A 362 -5.86 -15.87 -10.01
C ALA A 362 -7.12 -16.59 -10.54
N THR A 363 -7.46 -16.32 -11.81
CA THR A 363 -8.25 -17.24 -12.66
C THR A 363 -7.35 -17.84 -13.74
N ALA A 364 -7.69 -19.03 -14.25
CA ALA A 364 -6.76 -19.88 -14.98
C ALA A 364 -6.44 -19.36 -16.40
N GLY A 365 -5.31 -18.66 -16.53
CA GLY A 365 -4.60 -18.40 -17.79
C GLY A 365 -3.11 -18.71 -17.62
N THR A 366 -2.43 -19.17 -18.67
CA THR A 366 -0.98 -19.39 -18.64
C THR A 366 -0.26 -18.03 -18.66
N SER A 367 0.28 -17.62 -17.51
CA SER A 367 1.04 -16.38 -17.38
C SER A 367 2.30 -16.42 -18.23
N THR A 368 2.26 -15.72 -19.36
CA THR A 368 3.46 -15.41 -20.15
C THR A 368 4.34 -14.51 -19.30
N GLN A 369 5.60 -14.89 -19.11
CA GLN A 369 6.56 -14.05 -18.39
C GLN A 369 6.99 -12.88 -19.32
N TRP A 370 7.48 -11.77 -18.75
CA TRP A 370 7.79 -10.56 -19.52
C TRP A 370 8.94 -9.76 -18.87
N GLY A 371 9.81 -9.20 -19.69
CA GLY A 371 11.04 -8.51 -19.31
C GLY A 371 12.26 -9.41 -19.53
N LEU A 372 13.37 -8.83 -20.00
CA LEU A 372 14.68 -9.49 -20.12
C LEU A 372 15.80 -8.49 -19.86
N ASP A 373 16.59 -8.73 -18.83
CA ASP A 373 17.87 -8.08 -18.55
C ASP A 373 18.94 -8.73 -19.44
N TYR A 374 19.17 -8.12 -20.60
CA TYR A 374 19.96 -8.72 -21.66
C TYR A 374 21.47 -8.49 -21.50
N LEU A 375 21.90 -7.47 -20.76
CA LEU A 375 23.31 -7.21 -20.46
C LEU A 375 23.51 -6.85 -18.98
N PHE A 376 24.38 -7.62 -18.33
CA PHE A 376 24.96 -7.34 -17.02
C PHE A 376 26.38 -6.84 -17.28
N GLY A 377 26.64 -5.55 -17.12
CA GLY A 377 27.93 -4.95 -17.42
C GLY A 377 28.68 -4.52 -16.17
N LEU A 378 30.01 -4.66 -16.20
CA LEU A 378 30.87 -4.09 -15.17
C LEU A 378 32.24 -3.68 -15.72
N VAL A 379 32.85 -2.64 -15.14
CA VAL A 379 34.30 -2.42 -15.23
C VAL A 379 34.98 -2.66 -13.89
N ASP A 380 36.26 -3.01 -13.93
CA ASP A 380 37.13 -2.96 -12.76
C ASP A 380 37.99 -1.68 -12.69
N THR A 381 38.88 -1.61 -11.71
CA THR A 381 39.72 -0.44 -11.44
C THR A 381 40.65 -0.03 -12.59
N ASP A 382 40.89 -0.93 -13.56
CA ASP A 382 41.74 -0.67 -14.73
C ASP A 382 40.91 -0.30 -15.98
N GLU A 383 39.61 0.01 -15.80
CA GLU A 383 38.59 0.24 -16.84
C GLU A 383 38.37 -0.97 -17.79
N THR A 384 38.73 -2.19 -17.34
CA THR A 384 38.50 -3.44 -18.09
C THR A 384 37.03 -3.84 -18.00
N PHE A 385 36.33 -3.91 -19.13
CA PHE A 385 34.91 -4.25 -19.18
C PHE A 385 34.68 -5.76 -19.26
N HIS A 386 33.67 -6.23 -18.53
CA HIS A 386 33.13 -7.57 -18.59
C HIS A 386 31.61 -7.50 -18.82
N ALA A 387 31.10 -8.39 -19.67
CA ALA A 387 29.69 -8.49 -20.02
C ALA A 387 29.19 -9.92 -19.80
N PHE A 388 28.03 -10.07 -19.17
CA PHE A 388 27.24 -11.30 -19.18
C PHE A 388 25.97 -11.01 -19.98
N TRP A 389 25.82 -11.69 -21.12
CA TRP A 389 24.72 -11.49 -22.06
C TRP A 389 23.61 -12.54 -21.87
N ALA A 390 22.38 -12.14 -22.13
CA ALA A 390 21.22 -13.02 -22.19
C ALA A 390 20.27 -12.64 -23.34
N HIS A 391 19.77 -13.64 -24.06
CA HIS A 391 18.77 -13.47 -25.12
C HIS A 391 17.48 -14.29 -24.89
N SER A 392 17.39 -14.97 -23.74
CA SER A 392 16.26 -15.77 -23.25
C SER A 392 16.25 -15.76 -21.71
N TRP A 393 15.14 -16.10 -21.05
CA TRP A 393 15.09 -16.22 -19.58
C TRP A 393 15.98 -17.36 -19.06
N ALA A 394 16.17 -18.40 -19.88
CA ALA A 394 17.09 -19.49 -19.59
C ALA A 394 18.55 -18.99 -19.51
N GLU A 395 18.94 -18.08 -20.40
CA GLU A 395 20.24 -17.40 -20.39
C GLU A 395 20.33 -16.33 -19.30
N GLU A 396 19.27 -15.57 -19.04
CA GLU A 396 19.22 -14.54 -17.98
C GLU A 396 19.52 -15.15 -16.59
N ARG A 397 18.95 -16.33 -16.32
CA ARG A 397 19.24 -17.11 -15.11
C ARG A 397 20.70 -17.57 -15.04
N VAL A 398 21.32 -17.88 -16.18
CA VAL A 398 22.74 -18.25 -16.25
C VAL A 398 23.63 -17.02 -16.06
N ALA A 399 23.33 -15.90 -16.72
CA ALA A 399 24.05 -14.63 -16.56
C ALA A 399 24.06 -14.15 -15.11
N LEU A 400 22.93 -14.21 -14.39
CA LEU A 400 22.89 -13.96 -12.94
C LEU A 400 23.79 -14.93 -12.16
N THR A 401 23.75 -16.23 -12.49
CA THR A 401 24.53 -17.25 -11.78
C THR A 401 26.04 -17.04 -11.98
N ASP A 402 26.47 -16.75 -13.21
CA ASP A 402 27.86 -16.53 -13.58
C ASP A 402 28.39 -15.18 -13.05
N PHE A 403 27.56 -14.14 -13.03
CA PHE A 403 27.85 -12.86 -12.38
C PHE A 403 28.10 -13.05 -10.87
N LEU A 404 27.22 -13.76 -10.16
CA LEU A 404 27.40 -14.04 -8.73
C LEU A 404 28.61 -14.94 -8.45
N ALA A 405 28.92 -15.89 -9.35
CA ALA A 405 30.14 -16.69 -9.27
C ALA A 405 31.42 -15.84 -9.47
N TYR A 406 31.40 -14.89 -10.41
CA TYR A 406 32.48 -13.92 -10.61
C TYR A 406 32.70 -13.04 -9.37
N LEU A 407 31.62 -12.53 -8.76
CA LEU A 407 31.72 -11.77 -7.51
C LEU A 407 32.31 -12.61 -6.36
N ALA A 408 31.91 -13.88 -6.23
CA ALA A 408 32.41 -14.77 -5.19
C ALA A 408 33.92 -15.06 -5.35
N ASP A 409 34.40 -15.35 -6.56
CA ASP A 409 35.83 -15.55 -6.84
C ASP A 409 36.63 -14.25 -6.67
N ARG A 410 36.12 -13.11 -7.16
CA ARG A 410 36.79 -11.81 -7.00
C ARG A 410 36.87 -11.42 -5.51
N ARG A 411 35.83 -11.69 -4.70
CA ARG A 411 35.82 -11.51 -3.23
C ARG A 411 36.81 -12.43 -2.52
N ALA A 412 36.93 -13.69 -2.94
CA ALA A 412 37.91 -14.62 -2.39
C ALA A 412 39.37 -14.18 -2.66
N ARG A 413 39.62 -13.50 -3.79
CA ARG A 413 40.91 -12.87 -4.12
C ARG A 413 41.11 -11.51 -3.43
N PHE A 414 40.04 -10.77 -3.18
CA PHE A 414 40.05 -9.41 -2.62
C PHE A 414 38.99 -9.25 -1.52
N PRO A 415 39.25 -9.70 -0.27
CA PRO A 415 38.21 -9.77 0.78
C PRO A 415 37.58 -8.45 1.24
N GLY A 416 38.12 -7.30 0.81
CA GLY A 416 37.58 -5.96 1.10
C GLY A 416 37.19 -5.18 -0.14
N MET A 417 36.78 -5.87 -1.22
CA MET A 417 36.25 -5.24 -2.44
C MET A 417 34.81 -4.74 -2.26
N HIS A 418 34.44 -3.73 -3.04
CA HIS A 418 33.09 -3.19 -3.14
C HIS A 418 32.57 -3.24 -4.59
N VAL A 419 31.25 -3.19 -4.74
CA VAL A 419 30.51 -3.14 -6.00
C VAL A 419 29.75 -1.82 -6.02
N TYR A 420 30.23 -0.86 -6.81
CA TYR A 420 29.65 0.49 -6.87
C TYR A 420 28.61 0.61 -7.98
N HIS A 421 27.53 1.34 -7.71
CA HIS A 421 26.42 1.59 -8.64
C HIS A 421 25.79 2.98 -8.39
N TYR A 422 24.81 3.42 -9.20
CA TYR A 422 24.29 4.81 -9.19
C TYR A 422 22.76 4.97 -9.03
N ALA A 423 22.05 4.03 -8.41
CA ALA A 423 20.76 4.29 -7.81
C ALA A 423 20.41 3.26 -6.72
N ALA A 424 19.28 3.49 -6.04
CA ALA A 424 18.62 2.45 -5.26
C ALA A 424 17.99 1.34 -6.13
N TYR A 425 17.96 1.52 -7.46
CA TYR A 425 17.33 0.60 -8.42
C TYR A 425 18.10 -0.71 -8.52
N GLU A 426 19.39 -0.70 -8.84
CA GLU A 426 20.20 -1.91 -9.10
C GLU A 426 20.17 -2.92 -7.94
N ARG A 427 20.21 -2.44 -6.69
CA ARG A 427 20.03 -3.29 -5.49
C ARG A 427 18.66 -3.98 -5.47
N THR A 428 17.61 -3.21 -5.74
CA THR A 428 16.22 -3.67 -5.70
C THR A 428 15.94 -4.60 -6.88
N HIS A 429 16.56 -4.33 -8.03
CA HIS A 429 16.49 -5.11 -9.25
C HIS A 429 17.24 -6.44 -9.14
N LEU A 430 18.44 -6.47 -8.54
CA LEU A 430 19.16 -7.71 -8.21
C LEU A 430 18.30 -8.66 -7.35
N LEU A 431 17.65 -8.14 -6.31
CA LEU A 431 16.74 -8.92 -5.47
C LEU A 431 15.49 -9.39 -6.24
N SER A 432 14.92 -8.53 -7.09
CA SER A 432 13.78 -8.85 -7.97
C SER A 432 14.11 -9.96 -8.98
N LEU A 433 15.28 -9.86 -9.63
CA LEU A 433 15.82 -10.83 -10.59
C LEU A 433 16.13 -12.18 -9.92
N ALA A 434 16.72 -12.17 -8.72
CA ALA A 434 16.98 -13.38 -7.94
C ALA A 434 15.69 -14.11 -7.54
N ALA A 435 14.69 -13.38 -7.03
CA ALA A 435 13.38 -13.92 -6.70
C ALA A 435 12.61 -14.42 -7.93
N ARG A 436 12.69 -13.70 -9.06
CA ARG A 436 12.11 -14.09 -10.36
C ARG A 436 12.65 -15.43 -10.87
N HIS A 437 13.92 -15.74 -10.59
CA HIS A 437 14.59 -16.95 -11.06
C HIS A 437 14.77 -18.06 -10.01
N GLY A 438 14.49 -17.77 -8.74
CA GLY A 438 14.71 -18.71 -7.63
C GLY A 438 16.20 -19.06 -7.40
N VAL A 439 17.13 -18.17 -7.76
CA VAL A 439 18.57 -18.37 -7.61
C VAL A 439 19.25 -17.10 -7.10
N GLY A 440 20.34 -17.26 -6.31
CA GLY A 440 21.20 -16.14 -5.94
C GLY A 440 20.73 -15.26 -4.77
N GLU A 441 19.50 -15.46 -4.25
CA GLU A 441 18.94 -14.67 -3.15
C GLU A 441 19.90 -14.53 -1.97
N ASP A 442 20.34 -15.64 -1.36
CA ASP A 442 21.19 -15.60 -0.16
C ASP A 442 22.58 -15.01 -0.42
N GLN A 443 23.14 -15.15 -1.63
CA GLN A 443 24.41 -14.49 -2.02
C GLN A 443 24.26 -12.97 -2.12
N ILE A 444 23.20 -12.48 -2.77
CA ILE A 444 22.91 -11.03 -2.84
C ILE A 444 22.61 -10.49 -1.44
N ASP A 445 21.89 -11.26 -0.63
CA ASP A 445 21.59 -10.91 0.75
C ASP A 445 22.85 -10.83 1.63
N GLN A 446 23.87 -11.65 1.35
CA GLN A 446 25.18 -11.58 2.00
C GLN A 446 25.94 -10.32 1.55
N LEU A 447 26.01 -10.02 0.25
CA LEU A 447 26.65 -8.81 -0.28
C LEU A 447 26.02 -7.53 0.30
N LEU A 448 24.71 -7.55 0.56
CA LEU A 448 24.00 -6.44 1.20
C LEU A 448 24.23 -6.33 2.71
N ARG A 449 24.37 -7.45 3.44
CA ARG A 449 24.70 -7.44 4.87
C ARG A 449 26.15 -7.01 5.14
N GLU A 450 27.07 -7.40 4.26
CA GLU A 450 28.50 -7.09 4.36
C GLU A 450 28.85 -5.71 3.72
N ASN A 451 27.85 -4.85 3.48
CA ASN A 451 27.98 -3.49 2.93
C ASN A 451 28.82 -3.39 1.63
N VAL A 452 28.73 -4.42 0.78
CA VAL A 452 29.55 -4.57 -0.42
C VAL A 452 29.00 -3.75 -1.58
N LEU A 453 27.68 -3.66 -1.71
CA LEU A 453 27.00 -2.85 -2.71
C LEU A 453 26.91 -1.40 -2.22
N VAL A 454 27.56 -0.48 -2.96
CA VAL A 454 27.73 0.92 -2.57
C VAL A 454 27.04 1.84 -3.59
N ASP A 455 25.85 2.32 -3.22
CA ASP A 455 25.08 3.32 -3.97
C ASP A 455 25.70 4.72 -3.79
N LEU A 456 26.20 5.30 -4.89
CA LEU A 456 26.83 6.63 -4.88
C LEU A 456 25.82 7.79 -4.94
N TYR A 457 24.59 7.57 -5.43
CA TYR A 457 23.55 8.61 -5.54
C TYR A 457 23.21 9.29 -4.19
N PRO A 458 22.96 8.55 -3.08
CA PRO A 458 22.71 9.15 -1.78
C PRO A 458 23.97 9.79 -1.20
N VAL A 459 25.17 9.34 -1.53
CA VAL A 459 26.42 10.01 -1.09
C VAL A 459 26.55 11.39 -1.74
N VAL A 460 26.28 11.52 -3.04
CA VAL A 460 26.19 12.83 -3.71
C VAL A 460 25.17 13.72 -3.00
N ARG A 461 23.93 13.24 -2.85
CA ARG A 461 22.83 14.04 -2.28
C ARG A 461 23.00 14.41 -0.80
N LYS A 462 23.68 13.59 0.00
CA LYS A 462 24.00 13.88 1.42
C LYS A 462 25.10 14.92 1.59
N THR A 463 25.98 15.10 0.60
CA THR A 463 27.24 15.85 0.74
C THR A 463 27.21 17.21 0.06
N MET A 464 26.53 17.33 -1.09
CA MET A 464 26.57 18.54 -1.91
C MET A 464 25.24 18.92 -2.57
N ARG A 465 25.12 20.20 -2.92
CA ARG A 465 24.14 20.70 -3.89
C ARG A 465 24.85 21.06 -5.20
N VAL A 466 24.20 20.79 -6.33
CA VAL A 466 24.75 21.03 -7.67
C VAL A 466 23.82 21.96 -8.44
N GLY A 467 24.37 22.91 -9.20
CA GLY A 467 23.63 23.84 -10.07
C GLY A 467 22.89 23.21 -11.27
N SER A 468 22.58 21.93 -11.21
CA SER A 468 21.76 21.19 -12.19
C SER A 468 20.28 21.17 -11.75
N ARG A 469 19.36 20.93 -12.70
CA ARG A 469 17.95 20.62 -12.41
C ARG A 469 17.72 19.17 -11.98
N SER A 470 18.69 18.27 -12.21
CA SER A 470 18.63 16.85 -11.86
C SER A 470 19.96 16.31 -11.34
N TYR A 471 19.89 15.31 -10.47
CA TYR A 471 21.01 14.57 -9.87
C TYR A 471 21.29 13.23 -10.57
N SER A 472 20.78 12.99 -11.79
CA SER A 472 21.18 11.82 -12.58
C SER A 472 22.64 11.93 -13.03
N ILE A 473 23.32 10.78 -13.18
CA ILE A 473 24.77 10.71 -13.48
C ILE A 473 25.13 11.58 -14.70
N LYS A 474 24.29 11.53 -15.74
CA LYS A 474 24.36 12.28 -17.00
C LYS A 474 24.39 13.81 -16.86
N LYS A 475 23.97 14.36 -15.70
CA LYS A 475 24.04 15.79 -15.39
C LYS A 475 25.17 16.15 -14.42
N LEU A 476 25.83 15.15 -13.83
CA LEU A 476 27.02 15.30 -12.99
C LEU A 476 28.32 15.06 -13.76
N GLU A 477 28.31 14.27 -14.84
CA GLU A 477 29.47 13.98 -15.70
C GLU A 477 30.38 15.18 -16.03
N PRO A 478 29.87 16.41 -16.34
CA PRO A 478 30.72 17.59 -16.54
C PRO A 478 31.61 18.00 -15.35
N LEU A 479 31.42 17.42 -14.17
CA LEU A 479 32.23 17.65 -12.97
C LEU A 479 33.49 16.77 -12.91
N TYR A 480 33.49 15.59 -13.56
CA TYR A 480 34.53 14.56 -13.40
C TYR A 480 34.96 13.83 -14.68
N MET A 481 34.15 13.78 -15.74
CA MET A 481 34.53 13.17 -17.03
C MET A 481 35.43 14.08 -17.90
N GLY A 482 35.55 15.37 -17.54
CA GLY A 482 36.41 16.32 -18.25
C GLY A 482 35.94 16.58 -19.68
N ALA A 483 36.71 16.11 -20.65
CA ALA A 483 36.39 16.22 -22.08
C ALA A 483 35.73 14.96 -22.67
N GLU A 484 35.73 13.85 -21.94
CA GLU A 484 35.16 12.55 -22.36
C GLU A 484 33.67 12.50 -22.00
N LEU A 485 32.88 13.40 -22.59
CA LEU A 485 31.42 13.42 -22.47
C LEU A 485 30.78 12.50 -23.53
N ARG A 486 29.61 11.94 -23.20
CA ARG A 486 28.83 11.01 -24.06
C ARG A 486 28.76 11.42 -25.53
N GLY A 487 29.05 10.46 -26.40
CA GLY A 487 28.80 10.51 -27.83
C GLY A 487 28.79 9.08 -28.39
N GLY A 488 27.89 8.82 -29.34
CA GLY A 488 27.57 7.49 -29.86
C GLY A 488 26.21 7.51 -30.55
N GLU A 489 25.71 6.36 -30.97
CA GLU A 489 24.34 6.20 -31.49
C GLU A 489 23.37 5.91 -30.31
N VAL A 490 23.73 4.99 -29.41
CA VAL A 490 23.10 4.87 -28.07
C VAL A 490 23.58 5.98 -27.12
N THR A 491 22.64 6.73 -26.54
CA THR A 491 22.88 7.79 -25.53
C THR A 491 22.04 7.64 -24.27
N ASN A 492 20.96 6.86 -24.32
CA ASN A 492 20.06 6.56 -23.22
C ASN A 492 19.42 5.15 -23.33
N ALA A 493 18.74 4.72 -22.28
CA ALA A 493 18.17 3.37 -22.19
C ALA A 493 17.06 3.08 -23.23
N ALA A 494 16.31 4.08 -23.71
CA ALA A 494 15.33 3.87 -24.78
C ALA A 494 16.02 3.61 -26.14
N ASP A 495 17.15 4.28 -26.40
CA ASP A 495 18.02 3.98 -27.54
C ASP A 495 18.52 2.53 -27.42
N SER A 496 19.06 2.15 -26.26
CA SER A 496 19.61 0.81 -25.95
C SER A 496 18.58 -0.31 -26.19
N ILE A 497 17.36 -0.17 -25.65
CA ILE A 497 16.24 -1.11 -25.87
C ILE A 497 15.84 -1.19 -27.35
N THR A 498 15.88 -0.06 -28.07
CA THR A 498 15.50 0.01 -29.48
C THR A 498 16.55 -0.64 -30.38
N GLU A 499 17.84 -0.38 -30.13
CA GLU A 499 18.94 -1.05 -30.82
C GLU A 499 18.98 -2.55 -30.52
N TYR A 500 18.73 -2.97 -29.26
CA TYR A 500 18.68 -4.39 -28.91
C TYR A 500 17.58 -5.13 -29.68
N ALA A 501 16.37 -4.56 -29.73
CA ALA A 501 15.26 -5.14 -30.48
C ALA A 501 15.55 -5.23 -31.98
N ALA A 502 16.14 -4.19 -32.58
CA ALA A 502 16.55 -4.19 -33.98
C ALA A 502 17.68 -5.19 -34.26
N ALA A 503 18.65 -5.34 -33.35
CA ALA A 503 19.72 -6.34 -33.45
C ALA A 503 19.17 -7.76 -33.43
N ARG A 504 18.15 -8.04 -32.59
CA ARG A 504 17.43 -9.32 -32.57
C ARG A 504 16.72 -9.59 -33.89
N ASP A 505 15.93 -8.64 -34.39
CA ASP A 505 15.24 -8.74 -35.68
C ASP A 505 16.24 -9.03 -36.83
N LEU A 506 17.35 -8.28 -36.89
CA LEU A 506 18.40 -8.46 -37.92
C LEU A 506 19.11 -9.81 -37.81
N HIS A 507 19.41 -10.29 -36.59
CA HIS A 507 20.05 -11.60 -36.39
C HIS A 507 19.17 -12.74 -36.90
N GLU A 508 17.85 -12.64 -36.69
CA GLU A 508 16.87 -13.64 -37.12
C GLU A 508 16.61 -13.59 -38.63
N HIS A 509 16.63 -12.39 -39.24
CA HIS A 509 16.58 -12.23 -40.70
C HIS A 509 17.92 -12.51 -41.41
N GLY A 510 18.98 -12.79 -40.64
CA GLY A 510 20.26 -13.33 -41.13
C GLY A 510 21.39 -12.31 -41.27
N ASP A 511 21.15 -11.01 -41.07
CA ASP A 511 22.23 -10.01 -41.05
C ASP A 511 22.91 -9.95 -39.67
N ARG A 512 23.69 -11.00 -39.42
CA ARG A 512 24.48 -11.15 -38.19
C ARG A 512 25.64 -10.17 -38.08
N ALA A 513 26.05 -9.55 -39.18
CA ALA A 513 27.11 -8.55 -39.17
C ALA A 513 26.56 -7.23 -38.62
N GLU A 514 25.42 -6.78 -39.14
CA GLU A 514 24.76 -5.57 -38.65
C GLU A 514 24.27 -5.72 -37.20
N ALA A 515 23.62 -6.84 -36.89
CA ALA A 515 23.18 -7.16 -35.53
C ALA A 515 24.31 -7.08 -34.50
N GLN A 516 25.52 -7.56 -34.82
CA GLN A 516 26.65 -7.48 -33.90
C GLN A 516 27.10 -6.04 -33.65
N ARG A 517 27.09 -5.16 -34.66
CA ARG A 517 27.48 -3.74 -34.48
C ARG A 517 26.57 -3.02 -33.48
N MET A 518 25.29 -3.35 -33.50
CA MET A 518 24.30 -2.77 -32.58
C MET A 518 24.46 -3.32 -31.15
N LEU A 519 24.81 -4.61 -31.00
CA LEU A 519 25.18 -5.16 -29.68
C LEU A 519 26.50 -4.58 -29.15
N ASP A 520 27.46 -4.28 -30.03
CA ASP A 520 28.73 -3.62 -29.69
C ASP A 520 28.50 -2.14 -29.27
N SER A 521 27.56 -1.43 -29.92
CA SER A 521 27.09 -0.08 -29.56
C SER A 521 26.53 -0.01 -28.14
N ILE A 522 25.70 -0.99 -27.77
CA ILE A 522 25.16 -1.18 -26.40
C ILE A 522 26.29 -1.47 -25.39
N VAL A 523 27.30 -2.26 -25.76
CA VAL A 523 28.49 -2.50 -24.92
C VAL A 523 29.25 -1.20 -24.64
N ASP A 524 29.52 -0.38 -25.65
CA ASP A 524 30.23 0.89 -25.46
C ASP A 524 29.44 1.89 -24.60
N TYR A 525 28.11 1.93 -24.76
CA TYR A 525 27.22 2.73 -23.90
C TYR A 525 27.27 2.28 -22.44
N ASN A 526 27.01 0.99 -22.16
CA ASN A 526 26.96 0.49 -20.79
C ASN A 526 28.36 0.53 -20.11
N ARG A 527 29.43 0.30 -20.88
CA ARG A 527 30.81 0.50 -20.42
C ARG A 527 31.06 1.95 -20.01
N TYR A 528 30.53 2.94 -20.74
CA TYR A 528 30.65 4.35 -20.36
C TYR A 528 29.96 4.64 -19.02
N ASP A 529 28.76 4.11 -18.76
CA ASP A 529 28.03 4.36 -17.50
C ASP A 529 28.73 3.69 -16.30
N CYS A 530 29.30 2.49 -16.49
CA CYS A 530 30.19 1.85 -15.52
C CYS A 530 31.45 2.70 -15.21
N VAL A 531 32.13 3.22 -16.24
CA VAL A 531 33.31 4.11 -16.09
C VAL A 531 32.93 5.46 -15.48
N SER A 532 31.75 5.99 -15.79
CA SER A 532 31.20 7.22 -15.19
C SER A 532 31.03 7.06 -13.68
N THR A 533 30.52 5.90 -13.24
CA THR A 533 30.38 5.53 -11.82
C THR A 533 31.75 5.41 -11.12
N LEU A 534 32.76 4.82 -11.79
CA LEU A 534 34.14 4.75 -11.32
C LEU A 534 34.75 6.14 -11.08
N ARG A 535 34.64 7.02 -12.08
CA ARG A 535 35.25 8.36 -12.05
C ARG A 535 34.51 9.30 -11.09
N LEU A 536 33.20 9.14 -10.91
CA LEU A 536 32.44 9.79 -9.84
C LEU A 536 32.95 9.39 -8.45
N ARG A 537 33.16 8.09 -8.20
CA ARG A 537 33.72 7.58 -6.94
C ARG A 537 35.07 8.23 -6.61
N ASP A 538 35.97 8.35 -7.60
CA ASP A 538 37.27 8.99 -7.40
C ASP A 538 37.19 10.51 -7.20
N TRP A 539 36.27 11.18 -7.89
CA TRP A 539 36.02 12.61 -7.74
C TRP A 539 35.46 12.95 -6.35
N LEU A 540 34.48 12.19 -5.85
CA LEU A 540 33.96 12.33 -4.49
C LEU A 540 35.07 12.18 -3.44
N ARG A 541 36.02 11.25 -3.65
CA ARG A 541 37.16 11.08 -2.75
C ARG A 541 38.26 12.11 -2.95
N ALA A 542 38.38 12.74 -4.13
CA ALA A 542 39.19 13.95 -4.31
C ALA A 542 38.63 15.13 -3.50
N LEU A 543 37.30 15.32 -3.49
CA LEU A 543 36.64 16.31 -2.62
C LEU A 543 36.86 16.02 -1.13
N ALA A 544 36.76 14.76 -0.70
CA ALA A 544 37.01 14.37 0.69
C ALA A 544 38.43 14.77 1.15
N ARG A 545 39.44 14.40 0.34
CA ARG A 545 40.84 14.78 0.56
C ARG A 545 41.03 16.30 0.57
N GLY A 546 40.37 17.02 -0.34
CA GLY A 546 40.39 18.49 -0.40
C GLY A 546 39.77 19.17 0.81
N ALA A 547 38.72 18.58 1.41
CA ALA A 547 38.09 19.04 2.64
C ALA A 547 38.88 18.69 3.92
N GLY A 548 40.05 18.04 3.80
CA GLY A 548 40.85 17.58 4.93
C GLY A 548 40.28 16.34 5.63
N ILE A 549 39.29 15.69 5.03
CA ILE A 549 38.58 14.55 5.59
C ILE A 549 39.35 13.27 5.29
N ARG A 550 39.60 12.48 6.34
CA ARG A 550 40.12 11.13 6.22
C ARG A 550 38.94 10.18 6.10
N THR A 551 38.90 9.42 5.01
CA THR A 551 38.02 8.25 4.90
C THR A 551 38.45 7.22 5.94
N ALA A 552 37.47 6.51 6.51
CA ALA A 552 37.73 5.60 7.62
C ALA A 552 38.23 4.24 7.11
N GLY A 553 39.11 3.60 7.88
CA GLY A 553 39.44 2.19 7.66
C GLY A 553 38.32 1.32 8.22
N THR A 554 37.62 0.62 7.32
CA THR A 554 36.51 -0.33 7.52
C THR A 554 36.18 -0.70 8.98
N PRO A 555 35.04 -0.21 9.51
CA PRO A 555 34.47 -0.72 10.75
C PRO A 555 34.11 -2.21 10.64
N LEU A 556 34.78 -2.98 11.50
CA LEU A 556 34.43 -4.26 12.15
C LEU A 556 33.29 -5.13 11.58
N GLU A 557 33.57 -6.44 11.62
CA GLU A 557 32.62 -7.54 11.52
C GLU A 557 31.34 -7.28 12.32
N ALA A 558 30.23 -7.03 11.63
CA ALA A 558 28.91 -7.15 12.24
C ALA A 558 28.70 -8.61 12.67
N ASP A 559 28.37 -8.84 13.94
CA ASP A 559 28.33 -10.18 14.53
C ASP A 559 27.36 -11.06 13.74
N ALA A 560 27.92 -12.08 13.08
CA ALA A 560 27.26 -12.71 11.95
C ALA A 560 26.21 -13.72 12.41
N ASP A 561 24.96 -13.26 12.53
CA ASP A 561 23.77 -14.10 12.33
C ASP A 561 23.78 -14.61 10.86
N THR A 562 24.68 -15.57 10.60
CA THR A 562 24.69 -16.38 9.39
C THR A 562 23.30 -16.97 9.20
N VAL A 563 22.85 -17.11 7.96
CA VAL A 563 21.64 -17.89 7.69
C VAL A 563 21.93 -19.33 8.08
N GLU A 564 21.49 -19.75 9.27
CA GLU A 564 21.43 -21.17 9.62
C GLU A 564 20.58 -21.86 8.55
N PRO A 565 21.14 -22.76 7.73
CA PRO A 565 20.35 -23.49 6.75
C PRO A 565 19.30 -24.30 7.50
N SER A 566 18.03 -24.18 7.10
CA SER A 566 16.95 -24.98 7.68
C SER A 566 16.60 -26.08 6.68
N PRO A 567 17.03 -27.35 6.92
CA PRO A 567 16.71 -28.45 6.02
C PRO A 567 15.21 -28.66 5.87
N VAL A 568 14.41 -28.23 6.86
CA VAL A 568 12.94 -28.23 6.82
C VAL A 568 12.43 -27.20 5.82
N ARG A 569 12.91 -25.95 5.87
CA ARG A 569 12.59 -24.90 4.87
C ARG A 569 12.94 -25.37 3.46
N ASP A 570 14.14 -25.90 3.28
CA ASP A 570 14.65 -26.25 1.95
C ASP A 570 13.93 -27.49 1.39
N SER A 571 13.53 -28.44 2.27
CA SER A 571 12.63 -29.55 1.89
C SER A 571 11.22 -29.07 1.53
N LEU A 572 10.66 -28.09 2.24
CA LEU A 572 9.37 -27.49 1.91
C LEU A 572 9.41 -26.69 0.60
N LEU A 573 10.51 -25.99 0.31
CA LEU A 573 10.73 -25.35 -0.99
C LEU A 573 10.85 -26.38 -2.13
N ALA A 574 11.49 -27.53 -1.89
CA ALA A 574 11.52 -28.64 -2.85
C ALA A 574 10.13 -29.28 -3.06
N LEU A 575 9.27 -29.32 -2.04
CA LEU A 575 7.86 -29.74 -2.15
C LEU A 575 6.98 -28.67 -2.83
N ALA A 576 7.33 -27.39 -2.71
CA ALA A 576 6.63 -26.27 -3.34
C ALA A 576 7.02 -26.04 -4.82
N ALA A 577 8.15 -26.60 -5.26
CA ALA A 577 8.65 -26.49 -6.63
C ALA A 577 7.66 -27.12 -7.64
N PRO A 578 7.27 -26.41 -8.71
CA PRO A 578 6.45 -26.98 -9.77
C PRO A 578 7.29 -27.87 -10.70
N VAL A 579 6.68 -28.91 -11.26
CA VAL A 579 7.36 -29.90 -12.14
C VAL A 579 7.51 -29.37 -13.59
N SER A 580 6.93 -28.21 -13.88
CA SER A 580 6.98 -27.48 -15.16
C SER A 580 6.53 -26.03 -14.92
N HIS A 581 6.34 -25.23 -15.98
CA HIS A 581 5.71 -23.89 -15.89
C HIS A 581 4.20 -23.92 -15.56
N ALA A 582 3.68 -25.01 -15.00
CA ALA A 582 2.30 -25.09 -14.51
C ALA A 582 2.16 -24.33 -13.16
N PRO A 583 1.00 -23.70 -12.89
CA PRO A 583 0.74 -23.07 -11.60
C PRO A 583 0.80 -24.10 -10.47
N ARG A 584 1.26 -23.67 -9.28
CA ARG A 584 1.36 -24.53 -8.10
C ARG A 584 0.01 -25.16 -7.76
N SER A 585 0.03 -26.46 -7.46
CA SER A 585 -1.10 -27.15 -6.82
C SER A 585 -1.36 -26.58 -5.41
N ILE A 586 -2.55 -26.87 -4.89
CA ILE A 586 -2.97 -26.50 -3.52
C ILE A 586 -1.93 -26.94 -2.47
N ASP A 587 -1.31 -28.11 -2.65
CA ASP A 587 -0.29 -28.66 -1.76
C ASP A 587 1.07 -27.97 -1.92
N GLN A 588 1.48 -27.64 -3.15
CA GLN A 588 2.70 -26.85 -3.41
C GLN A 588 2.58 -25.43 -2.82
N THR A 589 1.41 -24.81 -2.91
CA THR A 589 1.13 -23.53 -2.26
C THR A 589 1.16 -23.66 -0.73
N ALA A 590 0.52 -24.67 -0.14
CA ALA A 590 0.60 -24.91 1.30
C ALA A 590 2.05 -25.14 1.79
N ALA A 591 2.89 -25.83 1.00
CA ALA A 591 4.31 -26.03 1.29
C ALA A 591 5.11 -24.72 1.20
N ALA A 592 4.82 -23.86 0.22
CA ALA A 592 5.43 -22.54 0.10
C ALA A 592 5.10 -21.65 1.33
N PHE A 593 3.84 -21.66 1.79
CA PHE A 593 3.43 -20.95 2.99
C PHE A 593 4.12 -21.49 4.25
N ALA A 594 4.30 -22.81 4.36
CA ALA A 594 5.03 -23.41 5.47
C ALA A 594 6.52 -23.00 5.47
N ALA A 595 7.17 -22.95 4.30
CA ALA A 595 8.53 -22.42 4.16
C ALA A 595 8.62 -20.92 4.50
N ALA A 596 7.62 -20.12 4.09
CA ALA A 596 7.54 -18.69 4.41
C ALA A 596 7.33 -18.45 5.92
N ALA A 597 6.59 -19.32 6.63
CA ALA A 597 6.36 -19.21 8.06
C ALA A 597 7.65 -19.33 8.88
N ILE A 598 8.57 -20.22 8.51
CA ILE A 598 9.90 -20.37 9.14
C ILE A 598 10.69 -19.06 9.04
N ASP A 599 10.59 -18.39 7.89
CA ASP A 599 11.29 -17.12 7.60
C ASP A 599 10.57 -15.87 8.14
N TYR A 600 9.28 -15.96 8.53
CA TYR A 600 8.42 -14.81 8.83
C TYR A 600 9.06 -13.84 9.83
N HIS A 601 9.40 -14.32 11.04
CA HIS A 601 9.96 -13.45 12.08
C HIS A 601 11.35 -12.90 11.72
N ARG A 602 12.13 -13.62 10.89
CA ARG A 602 13.42 -13.14 10.35
C ARG A 602 13.18 -11.97 9.40
N ARG A 603 12.21 -12.09 8.49
CA ARG A 603 11.86 -11.06 7.50
C ARG A 603 11.23 -9.82 8.13
N GLU A 604 10.36 -9.96 9.13
CA GLU A 604 9.83 -8.84 9.94
C GLU A 604 10.95 -8.03 10.62
N GLN A 605 11.87 -8.73 11.31
CA GLN A 605 12.98 -8.07 12.01
C GLN A 605 13.97 -7.41 11.04
N LYS A 606 14.27 -8.08 9.92
CA LYS A 606 15.18 -7.58 8.87
C LYS A 606 14.70 -6.25 8.30
N SER A 607 13.41 -6.13 7.97
CA SER A 607 12.84 -4.87 7.45
C SER A 607 12.94 -3.72 8.47
N PHE A 608 12.64 -3.98 9.75
CA PHE A 608 12.85 -2.99 10.81
C PHE A 608 14.32 -2.51 10.86
N TRP A 609 15.27 -3.44 10.84
CA TRP A 609 16.70 -3.12 10.96
C TRP A 609 17.23 -2.37 9.73
N TRP A 610 16.85 -2.79 8.52
CA TRP A 610 17.12 -2.02 7.29
C TRP A 610 16.59 -0.59 7.40
N GLY A 611 15.35 -0.41 7.84
CA GLY A 611 14.79 0.91 8.11
C GLY A 611 15.52 1.66 9.24
N HIS A 612 16.05 0.96 10.24
CA HIS A 612 16.81 1.57 11.34
C HIS A 612 18.15 2.13 10.85
N TYR A 613 18.99 1.30 10.21
CA TYR A 613 20.29 1.74 9.69
C TYR A 613 20.14 2.82 8.61
N PHE A 614 19.10 2.76 7.76
CA PHE A 614 18.73 3.84 6.85
C PHE A 614 18.54 5.19 7.60
N ARG A 615 17.84 5.21 8.75
CA ARG A 615 17.67 6.43 9.56
C ARG A 615 18.98 6.93 10.19
N LEU A 616 19.95 6.05 10.43
CA LEU A 616 21.27 6.46 10.94
C LEU A 616 22.11 7.17 9.86
N GLU A 617 21.96 6.78 8.60
CA GLU A 617 22.79 7.27 7.50
C GLU A 617 22.14 8.35 6.62
N TYR A 618 20.81 8.39 6.52
CA TYR A 618 20.10 9.26 5.57
C TYR A 618 19.61 10.58 6.21
N PRO A 619 19.38 11.65 5.43
CA PRO A 619 18.92 12.95 5.95
C PRO A 619 17.58 12.83 6.68
N ILE A 620 17.42 13.55 7.80
CA ILE A 620 16.20 13.48 8.62
C ILE A 620 14.96 13.84 7.80
N ASP A 621 15.07 14.77 6.86
CA ASP A 621 13.97 15.21 5.99
C ASP A 621 13.46 14.14 5.01
N GLU A 622 14.20 13.05 4.78
CA GLU A 622 13.74 11.90 3.97
C GLU A 622 12.90 10.90 4.78
N TRP A 623 13.03 10.89 6.12
CA TRP A 623 12.35 9.91 7.00
C TRP A 623 11.62 10.51 8.20
N GLN A 624 11.57 11.84 8.36
CA GLN A 624 10.84 12.55 9.43
C GLN A 624 9.34 12.20 9.51
N ASP A 625 8.74 11.78 8.40
CA ASP A 625 7.34 11.38 8.31
C ASP A 625 7.13 9.86 8.57
N THR A 626 8.19 9.12 8.90
CA THR A 626 8.13 7.70 9.25
C THR A 626 7.48 7.52 10.62
N ARG A 627 6.49 6.62 10.71
CA ARG A 627 5.78 6.31 11.96
C ARG A 627 6.75 6.02 13.12
N ASP A 628 6.40 6.54 14.29
CA ASP A 628 7.13 6.41 15.56
C ASP A 628 8.52 7.07 15.57
N VAL A 629 8.75 8.02 14.65
CA VAL A 629 9.84 9.03 14.70
C VAL A 629 9.35 10.34 15.34
N LEU A 630 10.15 10.88 16.24
CA LEU A 630 10.13 12.29 16.65
C LEU A 630 11.40 12.97 16.13
N VAL A 631 11.27 14.01 15.30
CA VAL A 631 12.37 14.95 15.05
C VAL A 631 12.45 15.89 16.25
N VAL A 632 13.60 15.92 16.93
CA VAL A 632 13.77 16.63 18.19
C VAL A 632 14.18 18.08 17.92
N GLU A 633 13.32 19.02 18.31
CA GLU A 633 13.51 20.46 18.10
C GLU A 633 13.87 21.17 19.42
N HIS A 634 13.48 20.59 20.56
CA HIS A 634 13.86 21.07 21.89
C HIS A 634 14.12 19.90 22.86
N VAL A 635 15.17 20.04 23.67
CA VAL A 635 15.54 19.10 24.74
C VAL A 635 15.68 19.87 26.05
N ALA A 636 14.97 19.42 27.09
CA ALA A 636 15.18 19.87 28.47
C ALA A 636 15.66 18.70 29.33
N VAL A 637 16.65 18.94 30.19
CA VAL A 637 17.12 17.95 31.17
C VAL A 637 16.28 18.10 32.44
N GLU A 638 15.59 17.04 32.85
CA GLU A 638 14.83 17.01 34.10
C GLU A 638 15.69 16.57 35.28
N ARG A 639 16.41 15.46 35.10
CA ARG A 639 17.40 14.93 36.05
C ARG A 639 18.66 14.55 35.29
N ASP A 640 19.73 15.30 35.50
CA ASP A 640 21.05 14.96 34.95
C ASP A 640 21.66 13.72 35.65
N TRP A 641 22.64 13.08 35.00
CA TRP A 641 23.30 11.83 35.34
C TRP A 641 23.33 11.49 36.86
N PHE A 642 22.38 10.66 37.31
CA PHE A 642 22.18 10.26 38.70
C PHE A 642 22.19 8.73 38.89
N ARG A 643 22.16 8.27 40.14
CA ARG A 643 21.88 6.88 40.54
C ARG A 643 20.87 6.86 41.67
N GLU A 644 20.03 5.83 41.73
CA GLU A 644 19.05 5.69 42.80
C GLU A 644 19.08 4.28 43.45
N GLY A 645 18.99 4.22 44.77
CA GLY A 645 18.97 2.97 45.53
C GLY A 645 20.17 2.04 45.25
N LYS A 646 19.89 0.85 44.70
CA LYS A 646 20.89 -0.20 44.40
C LYS A 646 21.41 -0.17 42.95
N GLN A 647 21.07 0.87 42.16
CA GLN A 647 21.47 0.96 40.75
C GLN A 647 23.00 1.07 40.58
N ARG A 648 23.53 0.38 39.56
CA ARG A 648 24.98 0.35 39.23
C ARG A 648 25.40 1.24 38.06
N VAL A 649 24.44 1.84 37.35
CA VAL A 649 24.65 2.58 36.09
C VAL A 649 24.03 3.97 36.25
N ASP A 650 24.70 5.01 35.75
CA ASP A 650 24.17 6.38 35.73
C ASP A 650 22.97 6.47 34.77
N ARG A 651 21.96 7.27 35.12
CA ARG A 651 20.79 7.55 34.30
C ARG A 651 20.55 9.04 34.17
N ARG A 652 19.99 9.51 33.06
CA ARG A 652 19.47 10.87 32.92
C ARG A 652 18.05 10.86 32.37
N HIS A 653 17.24 11.84 32.78
CA HIS A 653 15.85 12.03 32.35
C HIS A 653 15.76 13.27 31.46
N LEU A 654 15.26 13.08 30.23
CA LEU A 654 15.20 14.10 29.19
C LEU A 654 13.76 14.29 28.69
N TRP A 655 13.26 15.52 28.73
CA TRP A 655 12.06 15.93 28.02
C TRP A 655 12.40 16.31 26.58
N LEU A 656 11.85 15.57 25.63
CA LEU A 656 11.95 15.79 24.19
C LEU A 656 10.67 16.48 23.69
N ARG A 657 10.80 17.49 22.84
CA ARG A 657 9.70 18.10 22.07
C ARG A 657 10.15 18.37 20.63
N GLY A 658 9.21 18.35 19.69
CA GLY A 658 9.44 18.61 18.27
C GLY A 658 8.36 17.97 17.40
N ARG A 659 8.65 17.73 16.12
CA ARG A 659 7.68 17.17 15.16
C ARG A 659 7.67 15.64 15.19
N LEU A 660 6.56 15.09 15.69
CA LEU A 660 6.26 13.66 15.70
C LEU A 660 5.55 13.26 14.39
N ALA A 661 5.98 12.17 13.77
CA ALA A 661 5.42 11.72 12.49
C ALA A 661 3.90 11.38 12.58
N PRO A 662 3.09 11.66 11.54
CA PRO A 662 1.64 11.41 11.57
C PRO A 662 1.27 9.94 11.80
N GLY A 663 0.49 9.67 12.86
CA GLY A 663 0.05 8.31 13.22
C GLY A 663 1.02 7.51 14.10
N SER A 664 2.08 8.15 14.60
CA SER A 664 2.92 7.63 15.68
C SER A 664 2.12 7.42 16.98
N SER A 665 2.47 6.40 17.75
CA SER A 665 1.88 6.07 19.04
C SER A 665 2.95 5.56 20.02
N ILE A 666 3.94 6.42 20.30
CA ILE A 666 4.92 6.22 21.37
C ILE A 666 4.17 6.17 22.71
N LYS A 667 4.53 5.21 23.57
CA LYS A 667 3.86 4.92 24.84
C LYS A 667 4.89 4.64 25.95
N PRO A 668 4.61 5.01 27.21
CA PRO A 668 5.39 4.52 28.35
C PRO A 668 5.41 2.99 28.46
N GLY A 669 6.53 2.42 28.91
CA GLY A 669 6.64 0.97 29.09
C GLY A 669 8.00 0.51 29.62
N ASP A 670 8.07 -0.71 30.18
CA ASP A 670 9.28 -1.30 30.78
C ASP A 670 10.12 -2.16 29.82
N GLN A 671 9.73 -2.29 28.56
CA GLN A 671 10.45 -3.06 27.55
C GLN A 671 11.57 -2.22 26.88
N THR A 672 12.32 -2.82 25.96
CA THR A 672 13.26 -2.10 25.08
C THR A 672 12.51 -1.07 24.26
N GLY A 673 12.62 0.20 24.67
CA GLY A 673 11.91 1.31 24.05
C GLY A 673 12.61 1.87 22.80
N PRO A 674 12.15 3.04 22.32
CA PRO A 674 12.68 3.70 21.14
C PRO A 674 14.15 4.12 21.29
N TYR A 675 14.78 4.47 20.17
CA TYR A 675 16.20 4.82 20.10
C TYR A 675 16.39 6.33 20.01
N LEU A 676 17.10 6.94 20.97
CA LEU A 676 17.68 8.27 20.76
C LEU A 676 18.75 8.20 19.68
N LEU A 677 18.71 9.14 18.74
CA LEU A 677 19.71 9.33 17.70
C LEU A 677 20.44 10.66 17.93
N TYR A 678 21.76 10.67 17.77
CA TYR A 678 22.60 11.85 17.82
C TYR A 678 23.31 12.05 16.48
N ASP A 679 23.35 13.29 15.98
CA ASP A 679 24.10 13.61 14.76
C ASP A 679 25.61 13.41 14.95
N TYR A 680 26.31 13.07 13.86
CA TYR A 680 27.74 12.84 13.89
C TYR A 680 28.55 14.16 14.04
N PRO A 681 29.62 14.20 14.85
CA PRO A 681 30.13 13.14 15.73
C PRO A 681 29.31 13.04 17.03
N GLY A 682 28.84 11.84 17.34
CA GLY A 682 27.99 11.59 18.50
C GLY A 682 28.76 11.34 19.82
N PRO A 683 28.03 11.25 20.96
CA PRO A 683 28.60 11.09 22.31
C PRO A 683 29.39 9.79 22.57
N PHE A 684 29.21 8.74 21.77
CA PHE A 684 29.84 7.43 21.94
C PHE A 684 29.88 6.68 20.60
N PRO A 685 30.83 5.77 20.36
CA PRO A 685 30.82 4.93 19.16
C PRO A 685 29.72 3.87 19.23
N ASN A 686 29.15 3.56 18.07
CA ASN A 686 28.34 2.37 17.83
C ASN A 686 29.19 1.39 17.00
N PRO A 687 29.49 0.16 17.50
CA PRO A 687 30.31 -0.80 16.76
C PRO A 687 29.55 -1.45 15.57
N ASP A 688 28.24 -1.25 15.53
CA ASP A 688 27.27 -1.81 14.59
C ASP A 688 26.86 -0.82 13.48
N THR A 689 27.61 0.26 13.29
CA THR A 689 27.28 1.35 12.35
C THR A 689 28.49 1.82 11.53
N SER A 690 28.24 2.27 10.30
CA SER A 690 29.23 2.86 9.41
C SER A 690 29.83 4.16 9.97
N ASP A 691 31.12 4.41 9.70
CA ASP A 691 31.81 5.61 10.17
C ASP A 691 31.25 6.88 9.49
N GLY A 692 30.75 7.81 10.31
CA GLY A 692 30.01 8.99 9.87
C GLY A 692 28.48 8.90 10.04
N ALA A 693 27.94 7.73 10.41
CA ALA A 693 26.52 7.58 10.74
C ALA A 693 26.15 8.20 12.10
N ARG A 694 24.83 8.34 12.35
CA ARG A 694 24.30 8.73 13.67
C ARG A 694 24.52 7.65 14.71
N THR A 695 25.01 8.06 15.88
CA THR A 695 25.17 7.18 17.04
C THR A 695 23.81 7.04 17.75
N HIS A 696 23.43 5.84 18.17
CA HIS A 696 22.09 5.52 18.66
C HIS A 696 22.07 4.87 20.05
N ARG A 697 21.01 5.10 20.83
CA ARG A 697 20.82 4.51 22.17
C ARG A 697 19.36 4.15 22.43
N ALA A 698 19.06 2.88 22.68
CA ALA A 698 17.76 2.47 23.19
C ALA A 698 17.51 3.11 24.58
N VAL A 699 16.35 3.76 24.74
CA VAL A 699 15.91 4.44 25.96
C VAL A 699 14.56 3.93 26.43
N LYS A 700 14.24 4.15 27.71
CA LYS A 700 12.91 3.86 28.26
C LYS A 700 12.04 5.12 28.16
N VAL A 701 10.81 5.01 27.65
CA VAL A 701 9.82 6.09 27.78
C VAL A 701 9.18 6.00 29.17
N LEU A 702 9.27 7.07 29.94
CA LEU A 702 8.65 7.20 31.26
C LEU A 702 7.25 7.81 31.16
N GLU A 703 7.10 8.87 30.36
CA GLU A 703 5.87 9.65 30.21
C GLU A 703 5.75 10.14 28.77
N VAL A 704 4.50 10.33 28.32
CA VAL A 704 4.14 11.09 27.12
C VAL A 704 3.02 12.03 27.55
N SER A 705 3.25 13.34 27.45
CA SER A 705 2.31 14.37 27.92
C SER A 705 1.31 14.77 26.82
N ASP A 706 0.16 15.31 27.22
CA ASP A 706 -0.93 15.68 26.30
C ASP A 706 -0.55 16.77 25.27
N ASP A 707 0.56 17.49 25.49
CA ASP A 707 1.14 18.46 24.55
C ASP A 707 2.12 17.84 23.54
N GLY A 708 2.31 16.51 23.56
CA GLY A 708 3.24 15.78 22.70
C GLY A 708 4.69 15.74 23.20
N GLY A 709 4.97 16.24 24.40
CA GLY A 709 6.26 16.02 25.06
C GLY A 709 6.50 14.55 25.40
N ILE A 710 7.74 14.10 25.31
CA ILE A 710 8.14 12.72 25.64
C ILE A 710 9.27 12.74 26.67
N LEU A 711 9.05 12.13 27.83
CA LEU A 711 10.06 11.95 28.86
C LEU A 711 10.76 10.60 28.68
N VAL A 712 12.06 10.63 28.42
CA VAL A 712 12.88 9.43 28.26
C VAL A 712 13.94 9.29 29.35
N GLU A 713 14.17 8.05 29.79
CA GLU A 713 15.30 7.65 30.61
C GLU A 713 16.40 7.03 29.75
N GLU A 714 17.55 7.70 29.70
CA GLU A 714 18.76 7.22 29.07
C GLU A 714 19.73 6.66 30.13
N THR A 715 20.42 5.57 29.79
CA THR A 715 21.40 4.92 30.68
C THR A 715 22.81 5.03 30.10
N LEU A 716 23.77 5.43 30.94
CA LEU A 716 25.16 5.63 30.53
C LEU A 716 25.79 4.30 30.08
N LEU A 717 26.56 4.35 28.99
CA LEU A 717 27.33 3.20 28.53
C LEU A 717 28.50 2.89 29.47
N LYS A 718 28.90 1.60 29.51
CA LYS A 718 30.13 1.21 30.20
C LYS A 718 31.33 1.86 29.51
N ASP A 719 32.28 2.36 30.30
CA ASP A 719 33.52 3.02 29.87
C ASP A 719 33.34 4.30 29.03
N VAL A 720 32.11 4.84 28.94
CA VAL A 720 31.78 6.14 28.32
C VAL A 720 31.66 7.22 29.41
N ALA A 721 32.28 8.38 29.18
CA ALA A 721 32.17 9.53 30.08
C ALA A 721 30.77 10.18 30.01
N ARG A 722 30.35 10.89 31.07
CA ARG A 722 29.11 11.68 31.05
C ARG A 722 29.17 12.74 29.95
N TYR A 723 28.06 12.94 29.25
CA TYR A 723 27.97 13.85 28.09
C TYR A 723 26.70 14.73 28.12
N ASP A 724 26.84 15.91 27.50
CA ASP A 724 25.78 16.92 27.36
C ASP A 724 25.19 16.99 25.94
N HIS A 725 25.61 16.08 25.05
CA HIS A 725 25.07 15.96 23.70
C HIS A 725 23.54 15.82 23.72
N ARG A 726 22.89 16.53 22.80
CA ARG A 726 21.44 16.53 22.59
C ARG A 726 21.09 15.61 21.42
N PRO A 727 20.07 14.75 21.54
CA PRO A 727 19.60 13.95 20.41
C PRO A 727 18.96 14.84 19.34
N SER A 728 19.11 14.45 18.08
CA SER A 728 18.45 15.09 16.91
C SER A 728 17.14 14.39 16.53
N ALA A 729 16.98 13.12 16.92
CA ALA A 729 15.73 12.37 16.74
C ALA A 729 15.52 11.31 17.85
N LEU A 730 14.28 10.85 17.96
CA LEU A 730 13.90 9.59 18.60
C LEU A 730 13.30 8.70 17.50
N ALA A 731 13.78 7.47 17.36
CA ALA A 731 13.40 6.52 16.30
C ALA A 731 12.71 5.25 16.87
N PRO A 732 11.94 4.50 16.06
CA PRO A 732 11.07 3.43 16.56
C PRO A 732 11.80 2.32 17.33
N ALA A 733 11.12 1.76 18.34
CA ALA A 733 11.62 0.63 19.12
C ALA A 733 11.75 -0.64 18.26
N ALA A 734 12.71 -1.51 18.61
CA ALA A 734 12.89 -2.78 17.92
C ALA A 734 11.67 -3.72 18.14
N PRO A 735 11.24 -4.48 17.12
CA PRO A 735 10.11 -5.39 17.23
C PRO A 735 10.38 -6.51 18.27
N PRO A 736 9.32 -7.06 18.90
CA PRO A 736 9.47 -8.14 19.88
C PRO A 736 10.25 -9.34 19.33
N ARG A 737 11.06 -9.98 20.19
CA ARG A 737 11.72 -11.24 19.85
C ARG A 737 10.67 -12.36 19.83
N PRO A 738 10.64 -13.23 18.80
CA PRO A 738 9.59 -14.25 18.66
C PRO A 738 9.65 -15.35 19.73
N MET A 739 10.84 -15.57 20.30
CA MET A 739 11.11 -16.55 21.35
C MET A 739 10.59 -17.95 20.98
N GLN A 740 9.55 -18.47 21.64
CA GLN A 740 9.05 -19.85 21.45
C GLN A 740 8.23 -20.03 20.16
N GLN A 741 7.86 -18.94 19.47
CA GLN A 741 7.09 -19.04 18.22
C GLN A 741 7.90 -19.64 17.06
N LYS A 742 9.20 -19.33 16.93
CA LYS A 742 10.05 -19.95 15.88
C LYS A 742 10.14 -21.48 16.07
N PRO A 743 10.56 -22.03 17.23
CA PRO A 743 10.57 -23.47 17.45
C PRO A 743 9.22 -24.17 17.23
N ALA A 744 8.11 -23.52 17.57
CA ALA A 744 6.77 -24.07 17.32
C ALA A 744 6.44 -24.17 15.81
N ILE A 745 6.82 -23.16 15.02
CA ILE A 745 6.68 -23.18 13.56
C ILE A 745 7.62 -24.24 12.95
N ASP A 746 8.89 -24.29 13.39
CA ASP A 746 9.88 -25.27 12.92
C ASP A 746 9.42 -26.73 13.18
N GLU A 747 8.81 -26.99 14.35
CA GLU A 747 8.26 -28.30 14.75
C GLU A 747 7.05 -28.71 13.91
N TRP A 748 6.09 -27.81 13.71
CA TRP A 748 4.92 -28.04 12.83
C TRP A 748 5.33 -28.22 11.37
N ALA A 749 6.30 -27.44 10.89
CA ALA A 749 6.84 -27.54 9.54
C ALA A 749 7.60 -28.87 9.32
N ALA A 750 8.35 -29.35 10.30
CA ALA A 750 9.01 -30.64 10.26
C ALA A 750 8.00 -31.79 10.13
N ALA A 751 6.87 -31.73 10.83
CA ALA A 751 5.80 -32.75 10.74
C ALA A 751 5.19 -32.86 9.32
N ILE A 752 5.19 -31.77 8.53
CA ILE A 752 4.77 -31.81 7.12
C ILE A 752 5.81 -32.54 6.25
N VAL A 753 7.11 -32.38 6.53
CA VAL A 753 8.20 -33.04 5.81
C VAL A 753 8.29 -34.52 6.17
N ASP A 754 8.19 -34.88 7.45
CA ASP A 754 8.26 -36.26 7.95
C ASP A 754 7.06 -37.12 7.50
N ALA A 755 5.91 -36.51 7.20
CA ALA A 755 4.70 -37.22 6.75
C ALA A 755 4.72 -37.63 5.26
N GLN A 756 5.66 -37.11 4.46
CA GLN A 756 5.64 -37.24 3.00
C GLN A 756 5.66 -38.71 2.51
N PRO A 757 4.94 -39.05 1.42
CA PRO A 757 4.19 -38.19 0.51
C PRO A 757 2.73 -37.95 0.96
N ARG A 758 2.42 -38.09 2.26
CA ARG A 758 1.12 -37.72 2.83
C ARG A 758 1.25 -36.43 3.64
N TRP A 759 0.12 -35.83 3.95
CA TRP A 759 0.03 -34.65 4.82
C TRP A 759 -0.60 -35.03 6.17
N PRO A 760 -0.20 -34.37 7.28
CA PRO A 760 -0.88 -34.51 8.56
C PRO A 760 -2.36 -34.12 8.53
N SER A 761 -3.11 -34.58 9.53
CA SER A 761 -4.40 -34.00 9.92
C SER A 761 -4.13 -32.87 10.90
N ASP A 762 -4.13 -31.63 10.42
CA ASP A 762 -3.85 -30.43 11.21
C ASP A 762 -4.70 -29.25 10.70
N PRO A 763 -5.23 -28.39 11.58
CA PRO A 763 -6.13 -27.31 11.20
C PRO A 763 -5.46 -26.22 10.36
N MET A 764 -4.15 -25.98 10.51
CA MET A 764 -3.45 -25.00 9.68
C MET A 764 -3.23 -25.51 8.26
N ILE A 765 -3.08 -26.81 8.05
CA ILE A 765 -3.04 -27.39 6.70
C ILE A 765 -4.36 -27.12 5.96
N ASP A 766 -5.51 -27.36 6.59
CA ASP A 766 -6.83 -27.12 5.97
C ASP A 766 -7.06 -25.61 5.69
N ILE A 767 -6.56 -24.72 6.55
CA ILE A 767 -6.54 -23.25 6.35
C ILE A 767 -5.65 -22.86 5.17
N LEU A 768 -4.38 -23.29 5.15
CA LEU A 768 -3.40 -22.89 4.13
C LEU A 768 -3.79 -23.40 2.75
N ARG A 769 -4.28 -24.64 2.65
CA ARG A 769 -4.86 -25.20 1.43
C ARG A 769 -6.12 -24.47 0.93
N ARG A 770 -6.76 -23.67 1.79
CA ARG A 770 -8.13 -23.17 1.61
C ARG A 770 -9.09 -24.32 1.23
N THR A 771 -9.13 -25.38 2.02
CA THR A 771 -10.21 -26.40 1.95
C THR A 771 -11.34 -26.07 2.93
N PRO A 772 -12.59 -26.53 2.69
CA PRO A 772 -13.64 -26.49 3.69
C PRO A 772 -13.22 -27.18 5.00
N PRO A 773 -13.76 -26.77 6.17
CA PRO A 773 -13.56 -27.47 7.44
C PRO A 773 -13.83 -28.97 7.35
N ARG A 774 -12.93 -29.75 7.94
CA ARG A 774 -13.03 -31.20 7.98
C ARG A 774 -13.88 -31.62 9.17
N THR A 775 -15.10 -32.08 8.88
CA THR A 775 -16.04 -32.63 9.87
C THR A 775 -16.25 -34.13 9.63
N ARG A 776 -16.61 -34.91 10.65
CA ARG A 776 -16.82 -36.37 10.51
C ARG A 776 -18.09 -36.71 9.72
N THR A 777 -19.04 -35.78 9.64
CA THR A 777 -20.21 -35.85 8.74
C THR A 777 -19.93 -35.35 7.32
N GLY A 778 -18.84 -34.62 7.11
CA GLY A 778 -18.44 -34.04 5.82
C GLY A 778 -19.15 -32.74 5.43
N GLN A 779 -19.95 -32.14 6.31
CA GLN A 779 -20.59 -30.83 6.12
C GLN A 779 -20.63 -30.01 7.43
N LEU A 780 -20.87 -28.70 7.31
CA LEU A 780 -21.16 -27.81 8.46
C LEU A 780 -22.63 -27.93 8.89
N THR A 781 -22.93 -27.74 10.17
CA THR A 781 -24.32 -27.79 10.65
C THR A 781 -25.10 -26.55 10.18
N ALA A 782 -26.18 -26.76 9.43
CA ALA A 782 -27.03 -25.66 8.98
C ALA A 782 -27.79 -25.02 10.15
N VAL A 783 -27.77 -23.68 10.25
CA VAL A 783 -28.43 -22.93 11.35
C VAL A 783 -29.92 -23.27 11.48
N GLY A 784 -30.62 -23.42 10.35
CA GLY A 784 -32.04 -23.80 10.32
C GLY A 784 -32.34 -25.23 10.79
N ALA A 785 -31.33 -26.10 10.90
CA ALA A 785 -31.48 -27.46 11.42
C ALA A 785 -31.18 -27.55 12.93
N ALA A 786 -30.26 -26.71 13.44
CA ALA A 786 -29.91 -26.65 14.86
C ALA A 786 -30.82 -25.71 15.68
N GLY A 787 -31.52 -24.77 15.04
CA GLY A 787 -32.43 -23.83 15.68
C GLY A 787 -31.81 -22.45 15.91
N THR A 788 -30.63 -22.37 16.54
CA THR A 788 -29.87 -21.12 16.64
C THR A 788 -28.44 -21.25 16.07
N THR A 789 -27.81 -20.10 15.82
CA THR A 789 -26.41 -20.04 15.36
C THR A 789 -25.43 -20.57 16.42
N ILE A 790 -25.74 -20.45 17.71
CA ILE A 790 -24.90 -20.98 18.79
C ILE A 790 -24.94 -22.51 18.75
N ASP A 791 -26.13 -23.11 18.63
CA ASP A 791 -26.30 -24.56 18.55
C ASP A 791 -25.62 -25.14 17.30
N ALA A 792 -25.73 -24.45 16.16
CA ALA A 792 -25.06 -24.85 14.92
C ALA A 792 -23.53 -24.80 15.01
N VAL A 793 -22.98 -23.79 15.69
CA VAL A 793 -21.54 -23.67 15.94
C VAL A 793 -21.07 -24.76 16.91
N ILE A 794 -21.78 -25.01 18.01
CA ILE A 794 -21.45 -26.08 18.97
C ILE A 794 -21.47 -27.45 18.28
N ALA A 795 -22.56 -27.78 17.57
CA ALA A 795 -22.68 -29.05 16.86
C ALA A 795 -21.56 -29.26 15.81
N THR A 796 -21.17 -28.20 15.11
CA THR A 796 -20.07 -28.25 14.12
C THR A 796 -18.71 -28.39 14.77
N LEU A 797 -18.44 -27.67 15.88
CA LEU A 797 -17.19 -27.80 16.64
C LEU A 797 -17.03 -29.21 17.20
N LEU A 798 -18.10 -29.80 17.74
CA LEU A 798 -18.11 -31.19 18.21
C LEU A 798 -17.84 -32.19 17.07
N ASP A 799 -18.24 -31.88 15.83
CA ASP A 799 -18.04 -32.74 14.67
C ASP A 799 -16.71 -32.53 13.91
N LEU A 800 -15.88 -31.53 14.28
CA LEU A 800 -14.56 -31.32 13.67
C LEU A 800 -13.62 -32.52 13.88
N ASP A 801 -12.85 -32.85 12.86
CA ASP A 801 -11.74 -33.80 12.92
C ASP A 801 -10.40 -33.08 12.71
N HIS A 802 -9.82 -32.58 13.81
CA HIS A 802 -8.50 -31.93 13.84
C HIS A 802 -8.40 -30.76 12.84
N SER A 803 -9.40 -29.88 12.86
CA SER A 803 -9.63 -28.88 11.81
C SER A 803 -10.12 -27.53 12.37
N TYR A 804 -10.46 -26.59 11.48
CA TYR A 804 -10.81 -25.22 11.84
C TYR A 804 -12.30 -24.93 11.64
N LEU A 805 -12.83 -23.92 12.34
CA LEU A 805 -14.10 -23.28 12.01
C LEU A 805 -13.90 -21.76 11.96
N ALA A 806 -14.40 -21.11 10.91
CA ALA A 806 -14.37 -19.65 10.78
C ALA A 806 -15.73 -19.02 11.13
N ILE A 807 -15.70 -17.87 11.82
CA ILE A 807 -16.88 -17.05 12.09
C ILE A 807 -16.56 -15.58 11.80
N GLN A 808 -17.14 -15.05 10.72
CA GLN A 808 -17.12 -13.62 10.44
C GLN A 808 -18.30 -12.94 11.14
N GLY A 809 -18.01 -12.01 12.04
CA GLY A 809 -19.01 -11.20 12.72
C GLY A 809 -18.80 -9.70 12.53
N PRO A 810 -19.59 -9.07 11.63
CA PRO A 810 -19.62 -7.62 11.44
C PRO A 810 -19.91 -6.79 12.72
N PRO A 811 -19.70 -5.47 12.71
CA PRO A 811 -19.95 -4.58 13.84
C PRO A 811 -21.35 -4.73 14.46
N GLY A 812 -21.38 -4.93 15.78
CA GLY A 812 -22.62 -5.05 16.56
C GLY A 812 -23.40 -6.36 16.37
N THR A 813 -22.85 -7.37 15.68
CA THR A 813 -23.55 -8.65 15.43
C THR A 813 -23.51 -9.61 16.61
N GLY A 814 -22.56 -9.42 17.54
CA GLY A 814 -22.45 -10.20 18.78
C GLY A 814 -21.34 -11.25 18.82
N LYS A 815 -20.23 -11.09 18.06
CA LYS A 815 -19.05 -12.00 18.10
C LYS A 815 -18.71 -12.50 19.50
N THR A 816 -18.38 -11.57 20.41
CA THR A 816 -17.95 -11.88 21.79
C THR A 816 -19.04 -12.57 22.60
N TYR A 817 -20.32 -12.23 22.36
CA TYR A 817 -21.46 -12.92 22.99
C TYR A 817 -21.56 -14.37 22.50
N LEU A 818 -21.46 -14.60 21.18
CA LEU A 818 -21.50 -15.95 20.60
C LEU A 818 -20.31 -16.78 21.06
N GLY A 819 -19.09 -16.24 20.98
CA GLY A 819 -17.87 -16.91 21.44
C GLY A 819 -17.97 -17.32 22.91
N ALA A 820 -18.38 -16.39 23.77
CA ALA A 820 -18.59 -16.66 25.19
C ALA A 820 -19.59 -17.79 25.45
N HIS A 821 -20.78 -17.76 24.85
CA HIS A 821 -21.80 -18.80 25.08
C HIS A 821 -21.40 -20.16 24.49
N VAL A 822 -20.74 -20.19 23.33
CA VAL A 822 -20.19 -21.41 22.73
C VAL A 822 -19.13 -22.03 23.64
N MET A 823 -18.18 -21.24 24.14
CA MET A 823 -17.13 -21.72 25.05
C MET A 823 -17.72 -22.21 26.39
N THR A 824 -18.61 -21.43 27.01
CA THR A 824 -19.27 -21.82 28.27
C THR A 824 -20.03 -23.14 28.12
N ALA A 825 -20.76 -23.33 27.02
CA ALA A 825 -21.45 -24.59 26.74
C ALA A 825 -20.49 -25.77 26.54
N LEU A 826 -19.41 -25.58 25.76
CA LEU A 826 -18.41 -26.64 25.51
C LEU A 826 -17.67 -27.08 26.79
N VAL A 827 -17.34 -26.15 27.68
CA VAL A 827 -16.78 -26.51 29.00
C VAL A 827 -17.83 -27.22 29.85
N GLN A 828 -19.00 -26.61 30.07
CA GLN A 828 -20.00 -27.12 31.03
C GLN A 828 -20.67 -28.45 30.61
N GLN A 829 -20.81 -28.70 29.31
CA GLN A 829 -21.56 -29.85 28.77
C GLN A 829 -20.64 -30.96 28.24
N HIS A 830 -19.38 -30.64 27.89
CA HIS A 830 -18.45 -31.57 27.26
C HIS A 830 -17.05 -31.61 27.89
N GLY A 831 -16.76 -30.81 28.92
CA GLY A 831 -15.47 -30.82 29.62
C GLY A 831 -14.29 -30.29 28.81
N TRP A 832 -14.55 -29.47 27.78
CA TRP A 832 -13.52 -29.01 26.84
C TRP A 832 -12.46 -28.11 27.49
N LYS A 833 -11.24 -28.21 26.96
CA LYS A 833 -10.05 -27.47 27.37
C LYS A 833 -9.75 -26.43 26.30
N ILE A 834 -10.02 -25.17 26.61
CA ILE A 834 -10.08 -24.10 25.61
C ILE A 834 -9.00 -23.05 25.85
N GLY A 835 -8.19 -22.77 24.83
CA GLY A 835 -7.29 -21.62 24.81
C GLY A 835 -7.95 -20.39 24.16
N VAL A 836 -7.61 -19.19 24.64
CA VAL A 836 -7.97 -17.91 24.02
C VAL A 836 -6.71 -17.10 23.72
N VAL A 837 -6.51 -16.78 22.44
CA VAL A 837 -5.44 -15.91 21.96
C VAL A 837 -6.02 -14.78 21.11
N ALA A 838 -5.38 -13.61 21.15
CA ALA A 838 -5.68 -12.46 20.30
C ALA A 838 -4.43 -11.57 20.16
N GLN A 839 -4.51 -10.54 19.30
CA GLN A 839 -3.42 -9.60 19.06
C GLN A 839 -3.02 -8.77 20.30
N SER A 840 -3.90 -8.62 21.32
CA SER A 840 -3.60 -7.91 22.56
C SER A 840 -4.27 -8.50 23.80
N HIS A 841 -3.64 -8.32 24.97
CA HIS A 841 -4.19 -8.78 26.25
C HIS A 841 -5.61 -8.28 26.54
N ALA A 842 -5.95 -7.04 26.14
CA ALA A 842 -7.25 -6.46 26.40
C ALA A 842 -8.39 -7.14 25.62
N VAL A 843 -8.11 -7.64 24.40
CA VAL A 843 -9.09 -8.43 23.63
C VAL A 843 -9.32 -9.78 24.32
N VAL A 844 -8.25 -10.47 24.73
CA VAL A 844 -8.34 -11.72 25.50
C VAL A 844 -9.14 -11.50 26.80
N GLU A 845 -8.79 -10.48 27.58
CA GLU A 845 -9.46 -10.14 28.85
C GLU A 845 -10.95 -9.82 28.65
N ASN A 846 -11.32 -9.09 27.60
CA ASN A 846 -12.73 -8.84 27.27
C ASN A 846 -13.51 -10.12 26.98
N LEU A 847 -12.93 -11.09 26.24
CA LEU A 847 -13.59 -12.37 25.96
C LEU A 847 -13.67 -13.26 27.21
N LEU A 848 -12.64 -13.30 28.07
CA LEU A 848 -12.71 -14.04 29.34
C LEU A 848 -13.80 -13.47 30.27
N CYS A 849 -13.88 -12.15 30.41
CA CYS A 849 -14.94 -11.49 31.18
C CYS A 849 -16.33 -11.77 30.58
N ALA A 850 -16.46 -11.89 29.26
CA ALA A 850 -17.69 -12.27 28.60
C ALA A 850 -18.07 -13.75 28.83
N VAL A 851 -17.10 -14.67 28.86
CA VAL A 851 -17.29 -16.11 29.20
C VAL A 851 -17.85 -16.26 30.62
N VAL A 852 -17.27 -15.56 31.60
CA VAL A 852 -17.78 -15.51 32.97
C VAL A 852 -19.17 -14.88 33.02
N SER A 853 -19.39 -13.78 32.28
CA SER A 853 -20.72 -13.14 32.17
C SER A 853 -21.78 -14.01 31.50
N ALA A 854 -21.37 -14.98 30.66
CA ALA A 854 -22.25 -15.99 30.07
C ALA A 854 -22.53 -17.18 31.01
N GLY A 855 -21.99 -17.16 32.24
CA GLY A 855 -22.30 -18.12 33.29
C GLY A 855 -21.30 -19.25 33.48
N LEU A 856 -20.08 -19.16 32.95
CA LEU A 856 -18.99 -20.05 33.37
C LEU A 856 -18.44 -19.61 34.74
N ASP A 857 -18.07 -20.58 35.57
CA ASP A 857 -17.47 -20.33 36.89
C ASP A 857 -16.11 -19.60 36.75
N PRO A 858 -15.86 -18.48 37.45
CA PRO A 858 -14.56 -17.79 37.45
C PRO A 858 -13.37 -18.69 37.78
N ASP A 859 -13.56 -19.71 38.62
CA ASP A 859 -12.51 -20.67 38.99
C ASP A 859 -12.10 -21.57 37.80
N LEU A 860 -12.93 -21.67 36.75
CA LEU A 860 -12.63 -22.39 35.50
C LEU A 860 -12.07 -21.47 34.39
N VAL A 861 -11.81 -20.19 34.68
CA VAL A 861 -11.31 -19.20 33.72
C VAL A 861 -9.99 -18.61 34.21
N GLY A 862 -8.86 -19.01 33.63
CA GLY A 862 -7.52 -18.65 34.10
C GLY A 862 -6.74 -17.73 33.16
N LYS A 863 -6.11 -16.68 33.68
CA LYS A 863 -5.13 -15.88 32.91
C LYS A 863 -4.04 -15.26 33.81
N VAL A 864 -2.81 -15.21 33.31
CA VAL A 864 -1.71 -14.49 33.98
C VAL A 864 -1.95 -12.98 33.92
N ALA A 865 -1.83 -12.30 35.06
CA ALA A 865 -1.99 -10.85 35.16
C ALA A 865 -0.99 -10.08 34.27
N LYS A 866 -1.44 -8.96 33.73
CA LYS A 866 -0.57 -7.95 33.14
C LYS A 866 0.25 -7.27 34.24
N THR A 867 1.53 -7.01 33.99
CA THR A 867 2.41 -6.27 34.92
C THR A 867 1.76 -4.93 35.29
N GLY A 868 1.53 -4.72 36.59
CA GLY A 868 0.94 -3.49 37.14
C GLY A 868 -0.59 -3.41 37.16
N ALA A 869 -1.32 -4.49 36.83
CA ALA A 869 -2.76 -4.58 37.09
C ALA A 869 -3.03 -4.97 38.56
N ASP A 870 -4.15 -4.50 39.13
CA ASP A 870 -4.63 -4.97 40.44
C ASP A 870 -5.36 -6.32 40.26
N PRO A 871 -4.98 -7.39 40.99
CA PRO A 871 -5.69 -8.67 40.92
C PRO A 871 -7.15 -8.60 41.39
N ALA A 872 -7.55 -7.59 42.18
CA ALA A 872 -8.91 -7.47 42.70
C ALA A 872 -9.96 -7.06 41.66
N ASP A 873 -9.53 -6.45 40.53
CA ASP A 873 -10.42 -6.00 39.45
C ASP A 873 -10.70 -7.08 38.38
N ALA A 874 -10.09 -8.26 38.50
CA ALA A 874 -10.22 -9.34 37.53
C ALA A 874 -11.49 -10.18 37.77
N ALA A 875 -12.34 -10.34 36.74
CA ALA A 875 -13.52 -11.20 36.79
C ALA A 875 -13.21 -12.70 36.60
N PHE A 876 -11.93 -13.08 36.57
CA PHE A 876 -11.42 -14.42 36.26
C PHE A 876 -10.20 -14.74 37.14
N THR A 877 -9.84 -16.01 37.27
CA THR A 877 -8.73 -16.47 38.10
C THR A 877 -7.38 -15.92 37.61
N VAL A 878 -6.75 -15.08 38.44
CA VAL A 878 -5.43 -14.51 38.17
C VAL A 878 -4.33 -15.55 38.45
N LEU A 879 -3.71 -16.04 37.39
CA LEU A 879 -2.67 -17.06 37.47
C LEU A 879 -1.31 -16.44 37.83
N PRO A 880 -0.47 -17.16 38.63
CA PRO A 880 0.91 -16.76 38.85
C PRO A 880 1.71 -16.88 37.55
N LYS A 881 2.86 -16.21 37.48
CA LYS A 881 3.77 -16.29 36.34
C LYS A 881 4.16 -17.76 36.08
N ASP A 882 4.05 -18.19 34.82
CA ASP A 882 4.30 -19.58 34.38
C ASP A 882 3.30 -20.62 34.96
N GLY A 883 2.20 -20.19 35.58
CA GLY A 883 1.21 -21.06 36.25
C GLY A 883 0.19 -21.77 35.37
N GLN A 884 0.19 -21.55 34.04
CA GLN A 884 -0.86 -22.08 33.14
C GLN A 884 -0.94 -23.61 33.12
N LEU A 885 0.21 -24.30 33.18
CA LEU A 885 0.25 -25.77 33.18
C LEU A 885 -0.34 -26.36 34.48
N LEU A 886 -0.17 -25.70 35.63
CA LEU A 886 -0.73 -26.17 36.90
C LEU A 886 -2.25 -26.05 36.89
N PHE A 887 -2.77 -24.89 36.49
CA PHE A 887 -4.21 -24.68 36.30
C PHE A 887 -4.83 -25.70 35.32
N ALA A 888 -4.16 -25.96 34.19
CA ALA A 888 -4.62 -26.96 33.23
C ALA A 888 -4.64 -28.40 33.76
N LEU A 889 -3.82 -28.72 34.78
CA LEU A 889 -3.81 -30.01 35.47
C LEU A 889 -4.88 -30.07 36.57
N ASP A 890 -5.02 -29.02 37.37
CA ASP A 890 -6.01 -28.94 38.46
C ASP A 890 -7.45 -29.00 37.94
N HIS A 891 -7.71 -28.50 36.73
CA HIS A 891 -9.02 -28.50 36.05
C HIS A 891 -9.13 -29.52 34.90
N ALA A 892 -8.25 -30.52 34.84
CA ALA A 892 -8.15 -31.46 33.72
C ALA A 892 -9.39 -32.35 33.50
N GLU A 893 -10.21 -32.58 34.53
CA GLU A 893 -11.44 -33.39 34.50
C GLU A 893 -12.71 -32.55 34.29
N THR A 894 -12.67 -31.24 34.58
CA THR A 894 -13.83 -30.33 34.46
C THR A 894 -13.89 -29.59 33.13
N GLY A 895 -12.79 -29.54 32.39
CA GLY A 895 -12.58 -28.53 31.36
C GLY A 895 -12.26 -27.16 31.98
N PHE A 896 -11.81 -26.24 31.13
CA PHE A 896 -11.40 -24.88 31.52
C PHE A 896 -11.28 -23.95 30.31
N VAL A 897 -11.17 -22.65 30.57
CA VAL A 897 -10.71 -21.64 29.61
C VAL A 897 -9.43 -20.98 30.12
N ILE A 898 -8.39 -20.91 29.29
CA ILE A 898 -7.17 -20.13 29.58
C ILE A 898 -6.90 -19.03 28.55
N GLY A 899 -6.61 -17.82 29.01
CA GLY A 899 -6.21 -16.69 28.17
C GLY A 899 -4.70 -16.46 28.14
N GLY A 900 -4.13 -16.27 26.94
CA GLY A 900 -2.69 -16.09 26.75
C GLY A 900 -2.32 -15.27 25.51
N THR A 901 -1.01 -15.11 25.31
CA THR A 901 -0.42 -14.58 24.08
C THR A 901 -0.02 -15.73 23.14
N ALA A 902 0.28 -15.44 21.87
CA ALA A 902 0.85 -16.43 20.94
C ALA A 902 2.09 -17.14 21.53
N TRP A 903 2.90 -16.41 22.30
CA TRP A 903 4.05 -16.97 22.98
C TRP A 903 3.67 -18.00 24.06
N ASP A 904 2.56 -17.80 24.79
CA ASP A 904 2.11 -18.77 25.81
C ASP A 904 1.66 -20.10 25.19
N PHE A 905 0.91 -20.07 24.08
CA PHE A 905 0.43 -21.27 23.39
C PHE A 905 1.53 -21.96 22.54
N SER A 906 2.52 -21.20 22.05
CA SER A 906 3.72 -21.77 21.41
C SER A 906 4.66 -22.50 22.39
N ASN A 907 4.56 -22.22 23.70
CA ASN A 907 5.50 -22.68 24.71
C ASN A 907 5.05 -24.01 25.37
N PRO A 908 5.69 -25.15 25.08
CA PRO A 908 5.27 -26.46 25.57
C PRO A 908 5.39 -26.62 27.11
N ALA A 909 6.13 -25.74 27.79
CA ALA A 909 6.20 -25.72 29.26
C ALA A 909 5.02 -24.99 29.93
N ARG A 910 4.17 -24.28 29.16
CA ARG A 910 2.94 -23.63 29.62
C ARG A 910 1.68 -24.29 29.05
N VAL A 911 1.70 -24.64 27.76
CA VAL A 911 0.64 -25.38 27.08
C VAL A 911 1.28 -26.52 26.27
N PRO A 912 1.20 -27.77 26.74
CA PRO A 912 1.75 -28.92 26.02
C PRO A 912 1.09 -29.11 24.64
N ARG A 913 1.80 -29.74 23.71
CA ARG A 913 1.33 -29.95 22.34
C ARG A 913 -0.01 -30.70 22.30
N HIS A 914 -0.96 -30.19 21.52
CA HIS A 914 -2.33 -30.69 21.35
C HIS A 914 -3.12 -30.97 22.66
N SER A 915 -2.74 -30.32 23.78
CA SER A 915 -3.38 -30.52 25.10
C SER A 915 -4.73 -29.83 25.26
N LEU A 916 -5.06 -28.90 24.36
CA LEU A 916 -6.34 -28.21 24.28
C LEU A 916 -7.22 -28.83 23.19
N ASP A 917 -8.51 -28.98 23.44
CA ASP A 917 -9.47 -29.46 22.44
C ASP A 917 -9.74 -28.38 21.38
N LEU A 918 -9.66 -27.10 21.79
CA LEU A 918 -9.90 -25.92 20.96
C LEU A 918 -8.97 -24.75 21.32
N LEU A 919 -8.42 -24.08 20.30
CA LEU A 919 -7.87 -22.73 20.43
C LEU A 919 -8.80 -21.73 19.73
N VAL A 920 -9.31 -20.77 20.49
CA VAL A 920 -10.07 -19.63 19.98
C VAL A 920 -9.12 -18.48 19.68
N VAL A 921 -9.10 -18.05 18.43
CA VAL A 921 -8.42 -16.83 17.98
C VAL A 921 -9.48 -15.74 17.89
N ASP A 922 -9.48 -14.78 18.82
CA ASP A 922 -10.40 -13.63 18.78
C ASP A 922 -9.77 -12.43 18.05
N GLU A 923 -10.63 -11.64 17.40
CA GLU A 923 -10.29 -10.70 16.33
C GLU A 923 -9.34 -11.31 15.29
N ALA A 924 -9.61 -12.53 14.83
CA ALA A 924 -8.84 -13.29 13.83
C ALA A 924 -8.66 -12.62 12.45
N GLY A 925 -9.26 -11.44 12.23
CA GLY A 925 -8.94 -10.54 11.11
C GLY A 925 -7.65 -9.72 11.31
N GLN A 926 -7.12 -9.68 12.54
CA GLN A 926 -5.94 -8.94 13.01
C GLN A 926 -4.83 -9.87 13.55
N PHE A 927 -4.91 -11.17 13.27
CA PHE A 927 -3.97 -12.17 13.76
C PHE A 927 -3.37 -12.95 12.58
N SER A 928 -2.06 -12.80 12.35
CA SER A 928 -1.37 -13.32 11.16
C SER A 928 -1.36 -14.85 11.09
N LEU A 929 -1.31 -15.42 9.88
CA LEU A 929 -1.16 -16.86 9.67
C LEU A 929 0.05 -17.41 10.44
N ALA A 930 1.22 -16.76 10.37
CA ALA A 930 2.41 -17.18 11.13
C ALA A 930 2.19 -17.27 12.65
N SER A 931 1.57 -16.26 13.28
CA SER A 931 1.24 -16.31 14.72
C SER A 931 0.14 -17.33 15.02
N THR A 932 -0.74 -17.63 14.05
CA THR A 932 -1.75 -18.68 14.16
C THR A 932 -1.09 -20.06 14.18
N ILE A 933 -0.16 -20.34 13.26
CA ILE A 933 0.65 -21.57 13.22
C ILE A 933 1.44 -21.75 14.53
N ALA A 934 2.14 -20.71 14.97
CA ALA A 934 2.90 -20.75 16.22
C ALA A 934 2.03 -21.05 17.46
N SER A 935 0.73 -20.72 17.41
CA SER A 935 -0.21 -20.96 18.51
C SER A 935 -0.97 -22.29 18.38
N SER A 936 -1.27 -22.75 17.16
CA SER A 936 -2.14 -23.90 16.89
C SER A 936 -1.59 -25.22 17.43
N VAL A 937 -0.26 -25.35 17.52
CA VAL A 937 0.45 -26.53 18.07
C VAL A 937 0.03 -26.91 19.50
N GLY A 938 -0.56 -25.99 20.27
CA GLY A 938 -1.11 -26.26 21.60
C GLY A 938 -2.48 -26.98 21.60
N ALA A 939 -3.17 -27.07 20.46
CA ALA A 939 -4.56 -27.51 20.37
C ALA A 939 -4.81 -28.56 19.26
N GLN A 940 -6.00 -29.17 19.28
CA GLN A 940 -6.47 -30.09 18.26
C GLN A 940 -7.30 -29.39 17.17
N ASN A 941 -8.13 -28.42 17.54
CA ASN A 941 -9.02 -27.68 16.63
C ASN A 941 -8.86 -26.16 16.79
N LEU A 942 -9.26 -25.38 15.78
CA LEU A 942 -9.23 -23.91 15.80
C LEU A 942 -10.62 -23.29 15.63
N LEU A 943 -10.91 -22.21 16.35
CA LEU A 943 -12.04 -21.31 16.10
C LEU A 943 -11.51 -19.92 15.75
N LEU A 944 -11.66 -19.51 14.48
CA LEU A 944 -11.28 -18.19 13.99
C LEU A 944 -12.46 -17.23 14.12
N LEU A 945 -12.52 -16.45 15.20
CA LEU A 945 -13.58 -15.47 15.47
C LEU A 945 -13.08 -14.07 15.13
N GLY A 946 -13.71 -13.36 14.20
CA GLY A 946 -13.23 -12.03 13.82
C GLY A 946 -14.01 -11.37 12.70
N ASP A 947 -13.38 -10.39 12.05
CA ASP A 947 -13.93 -9.74 10.86
C ASP A 947 -12.78 -9.16 9.99
N PRO A 948 -12.47 -9.74 8.81
CA PRO A 948 -11.38 -9.26 7.97
C PRO A 948 -11.68 -7.91 7.31
N GLN A 949 -12.94 -7.46 7.37
CA GLN A 949 -13.40 -6.18 6.81
C GLN A 949 -13.24 -5.00 7.78
N GLN A 950 -12.77 -5.24 9.02
CA GLN A 950 -12.34 -4.21 9.96
C GLN A 950 -10.83 -3.95 9.79
N LEU A 951 -10.20 -3.18 10.70
CA LEU A 951 -8.78 -2.80 10.56
C LEU A 951 -7.91 -4.07 10.36
N PRO A 952 -7.04 -4.12 9.33
CA PRO A 952 -6.23 -5.30 9.04
C PRO A 952 -5.03 -5.45 9.99
N GLN A 953 -4.38 -6.61 9.92
CA GLN A 953 -3.05 -6.83 10.49
C GLN A 953 -2.03 -5.83 9.91
N VAL A 954 -1.08 -5.37 10.73
CA VAL A 954 0.04 -4.52 10.29
C VAL A 954 1.31 -5.36 10.24
N SER A 955 1.82 -5.56 9.03
CA SER A 955 3.08 -6.22 8.72
C SER A 955 4.20 -5.19 8.51
N GLN A 956 5.46 -5.57 8.64
CA GLN A 956 6.62 -4.71 8.31
C GLN A 956 7.59 -5.35 7.31
N GLY A 957 7.64 -6.68 7.21
CA GLY A 957 8.52 -7.42 6.30
C GLY A 957 7.86 -7.75 4.96
N THR A 958 8.68 -7.96 3.94
CA THR A 958 8.25 -8.53 2.66
C THR A 958 8.45 -10.04 2.69
N HIS A 959 7.38 -10.79 2.48
CA HIS A 959 7.36 -12.26 2.53
C HIS A 959 7.11 -12.83 1.12
N PRO A 960 7.69 -13.99 0.76
CA PRO A 960 7.54 -14.57 -0.58
C PRO A 960 6.12 -15.13 -0.83
N GLU A 961 5.44 -15.49 0.25
CA GLU A 961 4.01 -15.81 0.29
C GLU A 961 3.37 -14.93 1.37
N PRO A 962 2.09 -14.54 1.27
CA PRO A 962 1.42 -13.63 2.20
C PRO A 962 1.04 -14.28 3.55
N ILE A 963 2.05 -14.83 4.25
CA ILE A 963 1.97 -15.48 5.57
C ILE A 963 1.76 -14.48 6.73
N ASP A 964 1.87 -13.19 6.42
CA ASP A 964 1.60 -12.05 7.30
C ASP A 964 0.12 -11.61 7.26
N GLN A 965 -0.63 -11.96 6.21
CA GLN A 965 -2.10 -11.81 6.19
C GLN A 965 -2.75 -12.56 7.35
N SER A 966 -3.94 -12.14 7.74
CA SER A 966 -4.66 -12.74 8.87
C SER A 966 -5.37 -14.04 8.48
N ALA A 967 -5.44 -15.00 9.40
CA ALA A 967 -5.97 -16.34 9.11
C ALA A 967 -7.43 -16.29 8.60
N LEU A 968 -8.27 -15.42 9.16
CA LEU A 968 -9.65 -15.25 8.70
C LEU A 968 -9.73 -14.54 7.34
N GLY A 969 -8.81 -13.62 7.04
CA GLY A 969 -8.71 -12.98 5.72
C GLY A 969 -8.28 -13.97 4.64
N TRP A 970 -7.31 -14.83 4.95
CA TRP A 970 -6.84 -15.89 4.05
C TRP A 970 -7.95 -16.90 3.72
N VAL A 971 -8.73 -17.33 4.72
CA VAL A 971 -9.89 -18.24 4.53
C VAL A 971 -11.03 -17.55 3.75
N ALA A 972 -11.25 -16.25 3.95
CA ALA A 972 -12.22 -15.47 3.18
C ALA A 972 -11.82 -15.27 1.71
N ALA A 973 -10.56 -15.53 1.34
CA ALA A 973 -10.06 -15.58 -0.04
C ALA A 973 -10.39 -14.35 -0.92
N GLY A 974 -10.52 -13.17 -0.31
CA GLY A 974 -10.86 -11.92 -1.00
C GLY A 974 -12.36 -11.61 -1.09
N HIS A 975 -13.24 -12.45 -0.57
CA HIS A 975 -14.68 -12.15 -0.46
C HIS A 975 -14.97 -11.18 0.70
N ASP A 976 -15.93 -10.27 0.51
CA ASP A 976 -16.41 -9.37 1.57
C ASP A 976 -17.18 -10.11 2.68
N VAL A 977 -17.83 -11.22 2.29
CA VAL A 977 -18.56 -12.12 3.17
C VAL A 977 -18.00 -13.53 3.06
N LEU A 978 -17.68 -14.13 4.20
CA LEU A 978 -17.17 -15.50 4.34
C LEU A 978 -18.08 -16.51 3.62
N PRO A 979 -17.56 -17.33 2.67
CA PRO A 979 -18.35 -18.33 1.97
C PRO A 979 -18.95 -19.39 2.92
N ALA A 980 -20.18 -19.82 2.62
CA ALA A 980 -20.99 -20.65 3.52
C ALA A 980 -20.49 -22.10 3.69
N ASP A 981 -19.57 -22.56 2.85
CA ASP A 981 -18.83 -23.83 3.00
C ASP A 981 -17.63 -23.70 3.95
N ARG A 982 -17.23 -22.47 4.35
CA ARG A 982 -16.03 -22.20 5.17
C ARG A 982 -16.33 -21.82 6.62
N GLY A 983 -17.58 -21.50 6.93
CA GLY A 983 -17.99 -21.12 8.27
C GLY A 983 -19.25 -20.28 8.29
N TYR A 984 -19.40 -19.46 9.33
CA TYR A 984 -20.62 -18.70 9.60
C TYR A 984 -20.43 -17.19 9.45
N PHE A 985 -21.36 -16.54 8.75
CA PHE A 985 -21.48 -15.09 8.68
C PHE A 985 -22.63 -14.61 9.58
N LEU A 986 -22.34 -13.72 10.54
CA LEU A 986 -23.34 -13.19 11.47
C LEU A 986 -24.09 -12.00 10.83
N ALA A 987 -25.10 -12.31 10.01
CA ALA A 987 -25.78 -11.34 9.14
C ALA A 987 -26.63 -10.24 9.83
N GLU A 988 -26.66 -10.12 11.16
CA GLU A 988 -27.61 -9.27 11.87
C GLU A 988 -26.99 -8.43 13.01
N SER A 989 -26.90 -7.11 12.82
CA SER A 989 -26.37 -6.16 13.81
C SER A 989 -27.44 -5.66 14.79
N ARG A 990 -27.15 -5.75 16.09
CA ARG A 990 -27.95 -5.18 17.20
C ARG A 990 -27.54 -3.75 17.58
N ARG A 991 -26.47 -3.22 16.96
CA ARG A 991 -25.98 -1.86 17.18
C ARG A 991 -26.66 -0.83 16.29
N MET A 992 -26.57 -1.00 14.98
CA MET A 992 -26.83 0.07 14.01
C MET A 992 -28.31 0.10 13.57
N HIS A 993 -28.94 1.27 13.61
CA HIS A 993 -30.25 1.51 12.98
C HIS A 993 -30.19 1.21 11.46
N PRO A 994 -31.26 0.68 10.81
CA PRO A 994 -31.24 0.29 9.39
C PRO A 994 -30.61 1.29 8.42
N ALA A 995 -30.85 2.60 8.62
CA ALA A 995 -30.29 3.67 7.78
C ALA A 995 -28.77 3.87 7.92
N VAL A 996 -28.15 3.43 9.02
CA VAL A 996 -26.68 3.36 9.22
C VAL A 996 -26.16 2.03 8.69
N THR A 997 -26.88 0.94 8.97
CA THR A 997 -26.49 -0.41 8.56
C THR A 997 -26.45 -0.58 7.05
N ALA A 998 -27.39 -0.01 6.28
CA ALA A 998 -27.42 -0.19 4.83
C ALA A 998 -26.17 0.38 4.10
N PRO A 999 -25.70 1.62 4.38
CA PRO A 999 -24.39 2.08 3.90
C PRO A 999 -23.22 1.16 4.28
N VAL A 1000 -23.09 0.80 5.57
CA VAL A 1000 -22.00 -0.08 6.06
C VAL A 1000 -22.05 -1.46 5.40
N SER A 1001 -23.25 -2.02 5.22
CA SER A 1001 -23.50 -3.31 4.58
C SER A 1001 -23.04 -3.35 3.13
N ARG A 1002 -23.29 -2.28 2.35
CA ARG A 1002 -22.78 -2.18 0.97
C ARG A 1002 -21.30 -1.83 0.90
N LEU A 1003 -20.79 -1.07 1.88
CA LEU A 1003 -19.38 -0.66 1.93
C LEU A 1003 -18.44 -1.86 2.18
N SER A 1004 -18.90 -2.90 2.89
CA SER A 1004 -17.97 -3.95 3.35
C SER A 1004 -18.54 -5.37 3.48
N TYR A 1005 -19.81 -5.61 3.14
CA TYR A 1005 -20.46 -6.91 3.38
C TYR A 1005 -21.43 -7.31 2.25
N ASP A 1006 -21.17 -6.86 1.00
CA ASP A 1006 -21.98 -7.09 -0.21
C ASP A 1006 -23.51 -6.87 -0.04
N GLY A 1007 -23.93 -6.01 0.90
CA GLY A 1007 -25.35 -5.77 1.23
C GLY A 1007 -26.02 -6.86 2.09
N LEU A 1008 -25.28 -7.86 2.55
CA LEU A 1008 -25.81 -9.01 3.31
C LEU A 1008 -25.97 -8.73 4.82
N LEU A 1009 -25.26 -7.75 5.38
CA LEU A 1009 -25.44 -7.31 6.76
C LEU A 1009 -26.77 -6.55 6.92
N ARG A 1010 -27.59 -6.95 7.89
CA ARG A 1010 -28.91 -6.40 8.20
C ARG A 1010 -28.96 -5.86 9.62
N ALA A 1011 -29.95 -5.02 9.90
CA ALA A 1011 -30.19 -4.49 11.24
C ALA A 1011 -31.24 -5.35 11.97
N ASN A 1012 -31.00 -5.70 13.23
CA ASN A 1012 -31.98 -6.41 14.05
C ASN A 1012 -33.20 -5.49 14.31
N PRO A 1013 -34.45 -6.01 14.33
CA PRO A 1013 -35.66 -5.19 14.56
C PRO A 1013 -35.66 -4.31 15.81
N VAL A 1014 -34.88 -4.65 16.87
CA VAL A 1014 -34.73 -3.79 18.06
C VAL A 1014 -34.04 -2.46 17.74
N THR A 1015 -33.22 -2.40 16.69
CA THR A 1015 -32.46 -1.18 16.34
C THR A 1015 -33.35 -0.09 15.75
N SER A 1016 -34.46 -0.46 15.11
CA SER A 1016 -35.48 0.44 14.55
C SER A 1016 -36.47 0.98 15.59
N THR A 1017 -36.41 0.56 16.85
CA THR A 1017 -37.24 1.14 17.94
C THR A 1017 -36.57 2.34 18.63
N ARG A 1018 -35.31 2.63 18.29
CA ARG A 1018 -34.56 3.79 18.79
C ARG A 1018 -35.03 5.09 18.11
N SER A 1019 -34.79 6.24 18.74
CA SER A 1019 -35.05 7.54 18.11
C SER A 1019 -34.25 8.69 18.72
N LEU A 1020 -33.87 9.68 17.90
CA LEU A 1020 -33.24 10.93 18.34
C LEU A 1020 -34.03 12.14 17.81
N ALA A 1021 -34.50 12.99 18.72
CA ALA A 1021 -35.40 14.09 18.40
C ALA A 1021 -34.80 15.09 17.39
N GLY A 1022 -35.36 15.12 16.18
CA GLY A 1022 -34.98 16.08 15.12
C GLY A 1022 -33.61 15.82 14.48
N VAL A 1023 -33.07 14.60 14.58
CA VAL A 1023 -31.89 14.15 13.81
C VAL A 1023 -32.31 12.92 13.01
N ALA A 1024 -32.24 12.98 11.68
CA ALA A 1024 -32.54 11.83 10.84
C ALA A 1024 -31.48 10.71 11.05
N PRO A 1025 -31.87 9.43 11.07
CA PRO A 1025 -30.92 8.34 11.21
C PRO A 1025 -30.13 8.10 9.91
N GLY A 1026 -28.90 7.61 10.03
CA GLY A 1026 -28.08 7.18 8.89
C GLY A 1026 -26.71 7.82 8.82
N VAL A 1027 -26.06 7.69 7.66
CA VAL A 1027 -24.77 8.32 7.36
C VAL A 1027 -25.01 9.66 6.67
N HIS A 1028 -24.41 10.72 7.22
CA HIS A 1028 -24.56 12.10 6.77
C HIS A 1028 -23.21 12.63 6.28
N ALA A 1029 -23.08 12.87 4.98
CA ALA A 1029 -21.90 13.49 4.40
C ALA A 1029 -21.91 15.01 4.65
N VAL A 1030 -20.82 15.54 5.18
CA VAL A 1030 -20.66 16.95 5.57
C VAL A 1030 -19.45 17.54 4.83
N PRO A 1031 -19.62 18.07 3.61
CA PRO A 1031 -18.53 18.66 2.85
C PRO A 1031 -18.07 20.00 3.46
N VAL A 1032 -16.76 20.16 3.65
CA VAL A 1032 -16.12 21.39 4.17
C VAL A 1032 -15.01 21.82 3.22
N VAL A 1033 -15.10 23.01 2.64
CA VAL A 1033 -14.08 23.48 1.67
C VAL A 1033 -12.94 24.19 2.41
N HIS A 1034 -11.74 23.61 2.35
CA HIS A 1034 -10.48 24.18 2.84
C HIS A 1034 -9.30 23.72 1.96
N THR A 1035 -8.13 24.33 2.10
CA THR A 1035 -6.92 24.08 1.28
C THR A 1035 -5.66 24.03 2.13
N GLY A 1036 -4.68 23.18 1.75
CA GLY A 1036 -3.36 23.10 2.40
C GLY A 1036 -3.30 22.41 3.77
N ASN A 1037 -4.43 22.17 4.44
CA ASN A 1037 -4.51 21.30 5.61
C ASN A 1037 -4.19 19.84 5.22
N ALA A 1038 -3.30 19.19 5.99
CA ALA A 1038 -2.80 17.83 5.73
C ALA A 1038 -3.24 16.81 6.79
N ILE A 1039 -2.98 17.11 8.06
CA ILE A 1039 -3.20 16.20 9.22
C ILE A 1039 -4.09 16.80 10.31
N SER A 1040 -4.55 18.03 10.11
CA SER A 1040 -5.41 18.80 11.01
C SER A 1040 -6.06 19.93 10.23
N SER A 1041 -7.36 20.16 10.41
CA SER A 1041 -8.13 21.26 9.82
C SER A 1041 -8.94 21.95 10.92
N PRO A 1042 -8.68 23.25 11.19
CA PRO A 1042 -9.52 24.09 12.05
C PRO A 1042 -10.96 24.21 11.56
N GLU A 1043 -11.18 24.18 10.24
CA GLU A 1043 -12.49 24.27 9.61
C GLU A 1043 -13.34 23.03 9.89
N GLU A 1044 -12.78 21.82 9.70
CA GLU A 1044 -13.46 20.60 10.12
C GLU A 1044 -13.66 20.56 11.64
N ALA A 1045 -12.68 21.00 12.44
CA ALA A 1045 -12.81 21.03 13.91
C ALA A 1045 -13.95 21.95 14.38
N HIS A 1046 -14.13 23.11 13.73
CA HIS A 1046 -15.26 24.00 14.00
C HIS A 1046 -16.61 23.35 13.64
N VAL A 1047 -16.67 22.63 12.52
CA VAL A 1047 -17.86 21.86 12.11
C VAL A 1047 -18.17 20.73 13.10
N VAL A 1048 -17.16 20.03 13.63
CA VAL A 1048 -17.31 19.03 14.70
C VAL A 1048 -17.93 19.65 15.95
N VAL A 1049 -17.42 20.80 16.41
CA VAL A 1049 -17.97 21.51 17.59
C VAL A 1049 -19.45 21.88 17.36
N ASN A 1050 -19.79 22.39 16.18
CA ASN A 1050 -21.18 22.74 15.83
C ASN A 1050 -22.10 21.50 15.79
N LEU A 1051 -21.64 20.37 15.24
CA LEU A 1051 -22.37 19.10 15.25
C LEU A 1051 -22.59 18.57 16.67
N VAL A 1052 -21.63 18.72 17.58
CA VAL A 1052 -21.78 18.39 19.01
C VAL A 1052 -22.81 19.32 19.67
N GLN A 1053 -22.62 20.64 19.56
CA GLN A 1053 -23.51 21.67 20.12
C GLN A 1053 -24.97 21.50 19.69
N THR A 1054 -25.19 21.18 18.41
CA THR A 1054 -26.53 21.01 17.86
C THR A 1054 -27.14 19.63 18.10
N THR A 1055 -26.40 18.66 18.67
CA THR A 1055 -26.85 17.28 18.94
C THR A 1055 -27.12 17.03 20.43
N LEU A 1056 -26.28 17.58 21.32
CA LEU A 1056 -26.44 17.44 22.77
C LEU A 1056 -27.77 18.02 23.25
N GLY A 1057 -28.29 17.51 24.36
CA GLY A 1057 -29.53 17.98 24.97
C GLY A 1057 -30.82 17.41 24.35
N ARG A 1058 -30.77 16.87 23.12
CA ARG A 1058 -31.90 16.26 22.42
C ARG A 1058 -32.41 15.00 23.11
N LEU A 1059 -33.71 14.72 22.96
CA LEU A 1059 -34.33 13.51 23.51
C LEU A 1059 -33.89 12.27 22.70
N TRP A 1060 -33.32 11.29 23.40
CA TRP A 1060 -32.80 10.02 22.88
C TRP A 1060 -33.55 8.85 23.51
N THR A 1061 -33.92 7.87 22.69
CA THR A 1061 -34.57 6.64 23.10
C THR A 1061 -33.77 5.45 22.63
N ASP A 1062 -33.35 4.59 23.56
CA ASP A 1062 -32.69 3.32 23.30
C ASP A 1062 -33.23 2.24 24.25
N PRO A 1063 -34.25 1.47 23.83
CA PRO A 1063 -34.84 0.40 24.64
C PRO A 1063 -33.88 -0.75 24.93
N SER A 1064 -32.72 -0.85 24.24
CA SER A 1064 -31.68 -1.82 24.56
C SER A 1064 -30.72 -1.36 25.67
N ALA A 1065 -30.98 -0.19 26.26
CA ALA A 1065 -30.25 0.37 27.40
C ALA A 1065 -31.22 0.98 28.45
N ASP A 1066 -32.51 0.64 28.41
CA ASP A 1066 -33.59 1.17 29.25
C ASP A 1066 -33.78 2.70 29.21
N ARG A 1067 -33.37 3.36 28.12
CA ARG A 1067 -33.44 4.83 27.95
C ARG A 1067 -34.67 5.26 27.15
N LEU A 1068 -35.47 6.16 27.70
CA LEU A 1068 -36.79 6.55 27.16
C LEU A 1068 -36.97 8.08 27.15
N ASN A 1069 -36.61 8.72 26.04
CA ASN A 1069 -36.56 10.18 25.89
C ASN A 1069 -35.61 10.88 26.88
N ASP A 1070 -34.48 10.25 27.19
CA ASP A 1070 -33.42 10.85 27.98
C ASP A 1070 -32.76 12.01 27.22
N SER A 1071 -32.16 12.96 27.93
CA SER A 1071 -31.30 13.95 27.29
C SER A 1071 -30.01 13.28 26.79
N LEU A 1072 -29.63 13.53 25.52
CA LEU A 1072 -28.39 13.03 24.93
C LEU A 1072 -27.18 13.77 25.51
N THR A 1073 -26.24 13.00 26.07
CA THR A 1073 -25.10 13.47 26.86
C THR A 1073 -23.78 13.43 26.08
N GLU A 1074 -22.72 14.03 26.63
CA GLU A 1074 -21.38 13.96 26.02
C GLU A 1074 -20.84 12.53 25.87
N ALA A 1075 -21.23 11.61 26.76
CA ALA A 1075 -20.89 10.19 26.67
C ALA A 1075 -21.56 9.50 25.45
N ASP A 1076 -22.70 10.04 24.98
CA ASP A 1076 -23.47 9.51 23.85
C ASP A 1076 -22.89 9.91 22.48
N VAL A 1077 -21.78 10.66 22.46
CA VAL A 1077 -21.08 11.09 21.24
C VAL A 1077 -19.63 10.57 21.23
N ILE A 1078 -19.18 10.09 20.06
CA ILE A 1078 -17.78 9.83 19.75
C ILE A 1078 -17.35 10.71 18.57
N VAL A 1079 -16.17 11.32 18.66
CA VAL A 1079 -15.46 11.90 17.51
C VAL A 1079 -14.25 11.06 17.15
N VAL A 1080 -14.22 10.59 15.91
CA VAL A 1080 -13.19 9.73 15.33
C VAL A 1080 -12.38 10.51 14.30
N THR A 1081 -11.05 10.33 14.29
CA THR A 1081 -10.18 10.95 13.28
C THR A 1081 -8.95 10.07 12.99
N PRO A 1082 -8.37 10.10 11.78
CA PRO A 1082 -7.19 9.29 11.46
C PRO A 1082 -5.87 9.88 11.99
N TYR A 1083 -5.86 11.13 12.46
CA TYR A 1083 -4.63 11.84 12.87
C TYR A 1083 -4.66 12.34 14.31
N ASN A 1084 -3.57 12.12 15.05
CA ASN A 1084 -3.41 12.63 16.42
C ASN A 1084 -3.36 14.18 16.48
N ALA A 1085 -2.91 14.85 15.41
CA ALA A 1085 -2.95 16.31 15.32
C ALA A 1085 -4.40 16.83 15.29
N GLN A 1086 -5.26 16.27 14.42
CA GLN A 1086 -6.69 16.60 14.41
C GLN A 1086 -7.38 16.19 15.72
N LEU A 1087 -7.01 15.06 16.34
CA LEU A 1087 -7.53 14.64 17.65
C LEU A 1087 -7.29 15.74 18.70
N THR A 1088 -6.06 16.25 18.77
CA THR A 1088 -5.65 17.30 19.71
C THR A 1088 -6.36 18.62 19.43
N LEU A 1089 -6.44 19.04 18.16
CA LEU A 1089 -7.13 20.26 17.75
C LEU A 1089 -8.64 20.21 18.04
N VAL A 1090 -9.29 19.07 17.77
CA VAL A 1090 -10.71 18.84 18.07
C VAL A 1090 -10.97 18.81 19.58
N ARG A 1091 -10.10 18.13 20.35
CA ARG A 1091 -10.16 18.11 21.83
C ARG A 1091 -10.12 19.53 22.39
N GLN A 1092 -9.10 20.31 22.03
CA GLN A 1092 -8.94 21.71 22.45
C GLN A 1092 -10.14 22.58 22.03
N SER A 1093 -10.66 22.38 20.80
CA SER A 1093 -11.82 23.12 20.29
C SER A 1093 -13.12 22.81 21.05
N LEU A 1094 -13.33 21.54 21.41
CA LEU A 1094 -14.46 21.11 22.24
C LEU A 1094 -14.32 21.59 23.69
N ASP A 1095 -13.10 21.60 24.25
CA ASP A 1095 -12.84 22.07 25.61
C ASP A 1095 -13.10 23.58 25.74
N ALA A 1096 -12.62 24.36 24.77
CA ALA A 1096 -12.91 25.79 24.67
C ALA A 1096 -14.41 26.09 24.45
N ALA A 1097 -15.15 25.15 23.85
CA ALA A 1097 -16.60 25.21 23.68
C ALA A 1097 -17.40 24.67 24.89
N GLY A 1098 -16.74 24.09 25.89
CA GLY A 1098 -17.37 23.60 27.13
C GLY A 1098 -17.78 22.11 27.15
N TYR A 1099 -17.21 21.27 26.29
CA TYR A 1099 -17.57 19.84 26.13
C TYR A 1099 -16.40 18.86 26.38
N PRO A 1100 -15.80 18.84 27.59
CA PRO A 1100 -14.63 18.01 27.90
C PRO A 1100 -14.91 16.50 27.97
N GLY A 1101 -16.15 16.09 28.21
CA GLY A 1101 -16.57 14.69 28.33
C GLY A 1101 -16.77 13.96 27.00
N VAL A 1102 -16.90 14.70 25.88
CA VAL A 1102 -17.07 14.10 24.54
C VAL A 1102 -15.86 13.24 24.19
N ARG A 1103 -16.10 11.99 23.76
CA ARG A 1103 -15.02 11.03 23.53
C ARG A 1103 -14.32 11.28 22.18
N VAL A 1104 -13.09 11.80 22.21
CA VAL A 1104 -12.24 12.03 21.01
C VAL A 1104 -11.11 10.98 20.92
N GLY A 1105 -10.79 10.52 19.71
CA GLY A 1105 -9.80 9.47 19.51
C GLY A 1105 -9.57 9.03 18.06
N THR A 1106 -8.54 8.20 17.87
CA THR A 1106 -8.34 7.46 16.62
C THR A 1106 -9.29 6.29 16.49
N VAL A 1107 -9.47 5.80 15.26
CA VAL A 1107 -10.32 4.63 14.93
C VAL A 1107 -9.94 3.42 15.80
N ASP A 1108 -8.64 3.21 15.95
CA ASP A 1108 -7.97 2.14 16.69
C ASP A 1108 -8.30 2.20 18.21
N LYS A 1109 -8.49 3.39 18.78
CA LYS A 1109 -8.91 3.61 20.18
C LYS A 1109 -10.39 3.24 20.43
N PHE A 1110 -11.21 3.18 19.39
CA PHE A 1110 -12.66 2.93 19.46
C PHE A 1110 -13.10 1.57 18.92
N GLN A 1111 -12.17 0.64 18.64
CA GLN A 1111 -12.53 -0.76 18.43
C GLN A 1111 -13.33 -1.29 19.66
N GLY A 1112 -14.27 -2.20 19.43
CA GLY A 1112 -15.30 -2.57 20.42
C GLY A 1112 -16.38 -1.51 20.67
N GLN A 1113 -16.00 -0.26 21.01
CA GLN A 1113 -16.90 0.81 21.53
C GLN A 1113 -18.06 1.23 20.59
N GLU A 1114 -19.03 1.97 21.13
CA GLU A 1114 -20.19 2.55 20.43
C GLU A 1114 -20.73 3.83 21.11
N ALA A 1115 -21.61 4.55 20.40
CA ALA A 1115 -22.26 5.81 20.80
C ALA A 1115 -23.62 6.00 20.09
N ALA A 1116 -24.46 6.92 20.56
CA ALA A 1116 -25.68 7.28 19.83
C ALA A 1116 -25.33 7.95 18.49
N VAL A 1117 -24.38 8.88 18.53
CA VAL A 1117 -23.84 9.60 17.37
C VAL A 1117 -22.33 9.42 17.26
N ALA A 1118 -21.86 9.16 16.04
CA ALA A 1118 -20.44 9.22 15.69
C ALA A 1118 -20.18 10.39 14.73
N ILE A 1119 -19.06 11.08 14.89
CA ILE A 1119 -18.60 12.13 13.98
C ILE A 1119 -17.20 11.74 13.51
N VAL A 1120 -16.98 11.65 12.21
CA VAL A 1120 -15.70 11.30 11.60
C VAL A 1120 -15.15 12.55 10.89
N THR A 1121 -13.91 12.94 11.16
CA THR A 1121 -13.24 14.09 10.55
C THR A 1121 -11.92 13.64 9.90
N LEU A 1122 -11.78 13.91 8.60
CA LEU A 1122 -10.67 13.45 7.75
C LEU A 1122 -9.50 14.44 7.68
N ALA A 1123 -9.75 15.73 7.92
CA ALA A 1123 -8.81 16.85 8.05
C ALA A 1123 -7.92 17.21 6.84
N ALA A 1124 -7.69 16.30 5.88
CA ALA A 1124 -6.90 16.58 4.70
C ALA A 1124 -7.72 17.34 3.63
N SER A 1125 -7.09 18.33 2.98
CA SER A 1125 -7.76 19.17 1.98
C SER A 1125 -7.88 18.51 0.62
N SER A 1126 -6.81 17.86 0.16
CA SER A 1126 -6.73 17.21 -1.15
C SER A 1126 -5.94 15.91 -1.04
N ALA A 1127 -5.96 15.07 -2.09
CA ALA A 1127 -5.13 13.86 -2.13
C ALA A 1127 -3.61 14.17 -2.08
N GLU A 1128 -3.18 15.35 -2.56
CA GLU A 1128 -1.77 15.80 -2.51
C GLU A 1128 -1.32 16.21 -1.10
N ASP A 1129 -2.26 16.60 -0.23
CA ASP A 1129 -1.98 16.97 1.15
C ASP A 1129 -1.87 15.76 2.10
N VAL A 1130 -2.21 14.55 1.66
CA VAL A 1130 -2.23 13.33 2.50
C VAL A 1130 -0.83 12.69 2.57
N PRO A 1131 -0.11 12.72 3.71
CA PRO A 1131 1.29 12.27 3.76
C PRO A 1131 1.48 10.76 3.54
N ARG A 1132 0.42 9.97 3.67
CA ARG A 1132 0.41 8.50 3.55
C ARG A 1132 -0.28 7.99 2.29
N GLY A 1133 -0.54 8.87 1.31
CA GLY A 1133 -1.42 8.59 0.17
C GLY A 1133 -2.89 8.50 0.57
N LEU A 1134 -3.81 8.79 -0.36
CA LEU A 1134 -5.24 8.87 -0.01
C LEU A 1134 -5.81 7.52 0.44
N SER A 1135 -5.31 6.39 -0.06
CA SER A 1135 -5.73 5.03 0.32
C SER A 1135 -5.75 4.84 1.85
N PHE A 1136 -4.73 5.29 2.58
CA PHE A 1136 -4.72 5.28 4.05
C PHE A 1136 -5.92 6.03 4.68
N LEU A 1137 -6.30 7.17 4.08
CA LEU A 1137 -7.33 8.07 4.62
C LEU A 1137 -8.75 7.57 4.33
N ILE A 1138 -9.00 7.10 3.10
CA ILE A 1138 -10.32 6.62 2.66
C ILE A 1138 -10.48 5.11 2.78
N MET A 1139 -9.51 4.40 3.37
CA MET A 1139 -9.49 2.94 3.47
C MET A 1139 -10.84 2.39 3.93
N LYS A 1140 -11.46 1.56 3.10
CA LYS A 1140 -12.76 0.92 3.32
C LYS A 1140 -12.90 0.36 4.75
N ASN A 1141 -11.92 -0.42 5.18
CA ASN A 1141 -11.84 -1.02 6.51
C ASN A 1141 -11.86 0.02 7.65
N ARG A 1142 -11.17 1.15 7.47
CA ARG A 1142 -11.07 2.23 8.46
C ARG A 1142 -12.38 3.03 8.54
N LEU A 1143 -13.01 3.30 7.40
CA LEU A 1143 -14.34 3.94 7.33
C LEU A 1143 -15.44 3.06 7.92
N ASN A 1144 -15.47 1.77 7.57
CA ASN A 1144 -16.35 0.76 8.16
C ASN A 1144 -16.27 0.79 9.70
N VAL A 1145 -15.05 0.70 10.26
CA VAL A 1145 -14.83 0.71 11.71
C VAL A 1145 -15.22 2.04 12.36
N ALA A 1146 -15.02 3.19 11.69
CA ALA A 1146 -15.39 4.51 12.25
C ALA A 1146 -16.91 4.77 12.24
N ILE A 1147 -17.58 4.45 11.13
CA ILE A 1147 -19.01 4.73 10.92
C ILE A 1147 -19.88 3.78 11.75
N SER A 1148 -19.48 2.51 11.87
CA SER A 1148 -20.18 1.49 12.67
C SER A 1148 -20.05 1.66 14.19
N ARG A 1149 -19.57 2.83 14.66
CA ARG A 1149 -19.66 3.25 16.07
C ARG A 1149 -21.01 3.90 16.42
N ALA A 1150 -21.72 4.42 15.42
CA ALA A 1150 -23.04 5.03 15.62
C ALA A 1150 -24.15 3.99 15.80
N LYS A 1151 -25.03 4.20 16.79
CA LYS A 1151 -26.34 3.53 16.88
C LYS A 1151 -27.36 4.19 15.96
N TRP A 1152 -27.34 5.51 15.82
CA TRP A 1152 -28.38 6.30 15.13
C TRP A 1152 -27.88 7.13 13.94
N ALA A 1153 -26.86 7.96 14.15
CA ALA A 1153 -26.35 8.86 13.11
C ALA A 1153 -24.81 8.88 13.09
N ALA A 1154 -24.24 8.79 11.89
CA ALA A 1154 -22.81 8.92 11.65
C ALA A 1154 -22.56 10.11 10.71
N TYR A 1155 -21.87 11.15 11.18
CA TYR A 1155 -21.45 12.28 10.35
C TYR A 1155 -20.07 12.01 9.78
N LEU A 1156 -19.87 12.27 8.50
CA LEU A 1156 -18.58 12.17 7.81
C LEU A 1156 -18.21 13.54 7.26
N VAL A 1157 -17.34 14.23 8.00
CA VAL A 1157 -16.77 15.55 7.68
C VAL A 1157 -15.54 15.36 6.81
N TYR A 1158 -15.51 16.01 5.64
CA TYR A 1158 -14.47 15.81 4.64
C TYR A 1158 -14.34 17.01 3.67
N SER A 1159 -13.15 17.19 3.08
CA SER A 1159 -13.00 18.10 1.94
C SER A 1159 -13.51 17.49 0.63
N PRO A 1160 -14.34 18.20 -0.16
CA PRO A 1160 -14.75 17.77 -1.50
C PRO A 1160 -13.61 17.50 -2.47
N ALA A 1161 -12.43 18.09 -2.29
CA ALA A 1161 -11.29 17.84 -3.19
C ALA A 1161 -10.64 16.45 -2.98
N LEU A 1162 -11.02 15.71 -1.92
CA LEU A 1162 -10.65 14.31 -1.76
C LEU A 1162 -11.30 13.39 -2.81
N THR A 1163 -12.44 13.77 -3.42
CA THR A 1163 -13.03 13.04 -4.56
C THR A 1163 -12.50 13.51 -5.92
N GLN A 1164 -11.57 14.47 -5.96
CA GLN A 1164 -11.20 15.20 -7.17
C GLN A 1164 -9.91 14.75 -7.87
N TYR A 1165 -9.09 13.88 -7.26
CA TYR A 1165 -7.94 13.25 -7.93
C TYR A 1165 -8.32 12.03 -8.78
N LEU A 1166 -7.33 11.43 -9.45
CA LEU A 1166 -7.43 10.09 -10.05
C LEU A 1166 -6.37 9.16 -9.41
N PRO A 1167 -6.74 7.96 -8.92
CA PRO A 1167 -5.78 6.96 -8.44
C PRO A 1167 -4.95 6.37 -9.58
N VAL A 1168 -3.72 5.92 -9.29
CA VAL A 1168 -2.85 5.27 -10.28
C VAL A 1168 -3.04 3.74 -10.35
N THR A 1169 -3.57 3.11 -9.30
CA THR A 1169 -3.83 1.65 -9.25
C THR A 1169 -5.32 1.32 -9.30
N PRO A 1170 -5.72 0.15 -9.85
CA PRO A 1170 -7.10 -0.35 -9.80
C PRO A 1170 -7.68 -0.43 -8.38
N ALA A 1171 -6.88 -0.86 -7.40
CA ALA A 1171 -7.31 -0.93 -6.01
C ALA A 1171 -7.70 0.46 -5.46
N GLY A 1172 -6.89 1.49 -5.76
CA GLY A 1172 -7.22 2.88 -5.40
C GLY A 1172 -8.48 3.42 -6.08
N VAL A 1173 -8.82 2.93 -7.28
CA VAL A 1173 -10.12 3.23 -7.95
C VAL A 1173 -11.27 2.61 -7.18
N THR A 1174 -11.15 1.34 -6.76
CA THR A 1174 -12.16 0.67 -5.92
C THR A 1174 -12.36 1.40 -4.58
N GLU A 1175 -11.27 1.79 -3.90
CA GLU A 1175 -11.35 2.56 -2.64
C GLU A 1175 -12.01 3.94 -2.84
N LEU A 1176 -11.59 4.68 -3.88
CA LEU A 1176 -12.19 5.97 -4.20
C LEU A 1176 -13.66 5.85 -4.63
N SER A 1177 -14.01 4.79 -5.35
CA SER A 1177 -15.39 4.48 -5.73
C SER A 1177 -16.26 4.23 -4.50
N ALA A 1178 -15.78 3.39 -3.58
CA ALA A 1178 -16.44 3.11 -2.31
C ALA A 1178 -16.62 4.38 -1.46
N PHE A 1179 -15.61 5.26 -1.43
CA PHE A 1179 -15.70 6.56 -0.74
C PHE A 1179 -16.72 7.50 -1.41
N ILE A 1180 -16.67 7.67 -2.74
CA ILE A 1180 -17.65 8.49 -3.49
C ILE A 1180 -19.06 7.97 -3.27
N SER A 1181 -19.30 6.65 -3.37
CA SER A 1181 -20.63 6.04 -3.14
C SER A 1181 -21.14 6.20 -1.70
N LEU A 1182 -20.25 6.49 -0.75
CA LEU A 1182 -20.59 6.76 0.65
C LEU A 1182 -20.94 8.25 0.89
N VAL A 1183 -20.18 9.19 0.30
CA VAL A 1183 -20.43 10.64 0.47
C VAL A 1183 -21.43 11.23 -0.52
N GLU A 1184 -21.56 10.65 -1.71
CA GLU A 1184 -22.42 11.10 -2.81
C GLU A 1184 -23.30 9.94 -3.36
N PRO A 1185 -24.20 9.36 -2.54
CA PRO A 1185 -25.07 8.25 -2.97
C PRO A 1185 -26.05 8.67 -4.09
N ASP A 1186 -26.16 7.81 -5.10
CA ASP A 1186 -26.92 8.03 -6.34
C ASP A 1186 -28.39 8.44 -6.05
N PRO A 1187 -28.92 9.50 -6.69
CA PRO A 1187 -30.33 9.88 -6.58
C PRO A 1187 -31.33 8.74 -6.84
N ALA A 1188 -31.01 7.77 -7.70
CA ALA A 1188 -31.87 6.62 -7.99
C ALA A 1188 -31.99 5.66 -6.78
N GLU A 1189 -31.03 5.63 -5.86
CA GLU A 1189 -31.19 4.88 -4.60
C GLU A 1189 -32.10 5.61 -3.59
N LYS A 1190 -32.29 6.93 -3.73
CA LYS A 1190 -33.08 7.71 -2.76
C LYS A 1190 -34.58 7.45 -2.91
N SER A 1191 -35.07 7.20 -4.14
CA SER A 1191 -36.45 6.77 -4.37
C SER A 1191 -36.71 5.36 -3.84
N ASP A 1192 -35.79 4.41 -4.10
CA ASP A 1192 -35.91 3.02 -3.61
C ASP A 1192 -35.88 2.94 -2.07
N ARG A 1193 -35.16 3.85 -1.39
CA ARG A 1193 -35.26 4.02 0.07
C ARG A 1193 -36.63 4.51 0.52
N ALA A 1194 -37.24 5.46 -0.19
CA ALA A 1194 -38.56 6.01 0.16
C ALA A 1194 -39.69 4.99 -0.09
N GLU A 1195 -39.70 4.30 -1.23
CA GLU A 1195 -40.71 3.26 -1.50
C GLU A 1195 -40.60 2.07 -0.53
N LYS A 1196 -39.39 1.76 -0.04
CA LYS A 1196 -39.18 0.70 0.97
C LYS A 1196 -39.56 1.13 2.39
N SER A 1197 -39.50 2.41 2.74
CA SER A 1197 -40.12 2.89 4.00
C SER A 1197 -41.65 2.86 3.92
N ASP A 1198 -42.26 3.33 2.83
CA ASP A 1198 -43.73 3.33 2.65
C ASP A 1198 -44.33 1.91 2.62
N ARG A 1199 -43.55 0.91 2.17
CA ARG A 1199 -43.96 -0.51 2.22
C ARG A 1199 -43.82 -1.14 3.61
N ALA A 1200 -42.99 -0.59 4.50
CA ALA A 1200 -42.83 -1.13 5.86
C ALA A 1200 -44.05 -0.84 6.76
N GLU A 1201 -44.85 0.19 6.46
CA GLU A 1201 -46.03 0.56 7.26
C GLU A 1201 -47.30 -0.26 6.95
N LYS A 1202 -47.24 -1.28 6.08
CA LYS A 1202 -48.41 -2.09 5.69
C LYS A 1202 -48.22 -3.59 5.98
N PRO A 1203 -48.83 -4.15 7.04
CA PRO A 1203 -48.76 -5.57 7.34
C PRO A 1203 -49.60 -6.40 6.33
N GLY A 1204 -48.94 -6.87 5.27
CA GLY A 1204 -49.56 -7.69 4.21
C GLY A 1204 -49.18 -9.17 4.33
N TYR A 1205 -50.05 -9.97 4.95
CA TYR A 1205 -49.98 -11.44 4.91
C TYR A 1205 -50.29 -11.97 3.50
N ALA A 1206 -49.43 -12.81 2.93
CA ALA A 1206 -49.77 -13.88 2.00
C ALA A 1206 -48.62 -14.89 1.95
N ALA A 1207 -48.92 -16.17 1.74
CA ALA A 1207 -47.93 -17.24 1.59
C ALA A 1207 -47.97 -17.84 0.18
N ASN A 1208 -46.80 -18.28 -0.30
CA ASN A 1208 -46.56 -19.48 -1.10
C ASN A 1208 -45.06 -19.76 -1.14
#